data_AF-A0AAU2EFG1-F1
#
_entry.id   AF-A0AAU2EFG1-F1
#
_cell.length_a   1.000
_cell.length_b   1.000
_cell.length_c   1.000
_cell.angle_alpha   90.00
_cell.angle_beta   90.00
_cell.angle_gamma   90.00
#
_symmetry.space_group_name_H-M   'P 1'
#
loop_
_entity.id
_entity.type
_entity.pdbx_description
1 polymer ?
#
loop_
_entity_poly.entity_id
_entity_poly.type
_entity_poly.pdbx_seq_one_letter_code
_entity_poly.pdbx_strand_id
1 'polypeptide(L)'
;MRVRPLLLAFLCLLGTAAATPATAATGGTYHLDCAAGSDAGAGTAPGTAWRTLAKVAATTFAPGDRLLLKRGTRCEGTLAPQGSGTPGSPITVDAYGTGAAPLVAGGGAARAVLLRNQQGWEIRNLEITNSGAAKGSRRAVSVELTDYGTASHFVLENLDIHDVNGDDTKDLNGSGGIYFTVAGVTTPTRFDGITLRNNSLRAVDREGVFLVSTWNRSGFEAPSAGSFLPWPNVLITGNRLTDIGGDGIVPGNTTGALTEHNTVAGFQQRSAGYNAGIWTYDSDHALFQYNEASGGSTTRDGMAYDVDQGTVGTVFQYNYSHDNEGGFLLLCNATGILRDAVVRYNISQNDSYRGVENCSGAVESADVYNNTLYIGPGISQSVIQENNTTRRTVRFRNNTVVKTGGGTAGLTLRGGGYTLDHNVLVNVSGAPAGAGGTADPLLRAPGTATGPANATGYQLCTGSPALGAGTAVPDGGGADYFGNPVPTPPNVGAYAGPGVPCPAGPVESGSSHGIQRTAGGRAVDVPGSVATPGTQLIQWSWHGGTNQLWTFTATPDGSYTVRNVKSGLCMDVDGGSGSPGAAVIQWPCTGGANQRWWLTADAGGRRITSALSGLALTAQGTADGAPLTQQAVVGGSTQTWSIR
;
A
#
# COMPACT_ATOMS: atom_id res chain seq x y z
N MET A 1 -26.02 -39.69 25.27
CA MET A 1 -26.25 -39.34 26.68
C MET A 1 -25.93 -37.87 26.88
N ARG A 2 -26.91 -37.06 27.28
CA ARG A 2 -26.74 -35.63 27.55
C ARG A 2 -26.23 -35.45 28.99
N VAL A 3 -25.11 -34.75 29.17
CA VAL A 3 -24.66 -34.28 30.49
C VAL A 3 -24.65 -32.75 30.44
N ARG A 4 -25.42 -32.13 31.34
CA ARG A 4 -25.48 -30.67 31.56
C ARG A 4 -24.38 -30.28 32.55
N PRO A 5 -23.70 -29.12 32.42
CA PRO A 5 -22.86 -28.60 33.49
C PRO A 5 -23.70 -27.73 34.44
N LEU A 6 -23.46 -27.93 35.74
CA LEU A 6 -23.98 -27.14 36.85
C LEU A 6 -23.14 -25.85 36.98
N LEU A 7 -23.78 -24.69 36.96
CA LEU A 7 -23.15 -23.41 37.28
C LEU A 7 -23.18 -23.21 38.81
N LEU A 8 -22.02 -23.13 39.46
CA LEU A 8 -21.89 -22.69 40.85
C LEU A 8 -21.63 -21.18 40.85
N ALA A 9 -22.55 -20.40 41.41
CA ALA A 9 -22.40 -18.95 41.59
C ALA A 9 -21.60 -18.67 42.88
N PHE A 10 -20.44 -18.04 42.75
CA PHE A 10 -19.69 -17.46 43.86
C PHE A 10 -20.18 -16.02 44.09
N LEU A 11 -20.83 -15.77 45.23
CA LEU A 11 -21.28 -14.44 45.62
C LEU A 11 -20.09 -13.68 46.23
N CYS A 12 -19.48 -12.77 45.47
CA CYS A 12 -18.45 -11.85 45.96
C CYS A 12 -19.13 -10.55 46.41
N LEU A 13 -19.20 -10.29 47.71
CA LEU A 13 -19.63 -8.98 48.24
C LEU A 13 -18.50 -7.96 48.01
N LEU A 14 -18.59 -7.23 46.89
CA LEU A 14 -17.83 -6.01 46.68
C LEU A 14 -18.62 -4.83 47.25
N GLY A 15 -18.10 -4.21 48.30
CA GLY A 15 -18.59 -2.93 48.80
C GLY A 15 -18.33 -1.85 47.74
N THR A 16 -19.38 -1.38 47.07
CA THR A 16 -19.32 -0.26 46.14
C THR A 16 -19.28 1.05 46.92
N ALA A 17 -18.07 1.54 47.21
CA ALA A 17 -17.91 2.98 47.39
C ALA A 17 -18.11 3.62 46.02
N ALA A 18 -19.26 4.26 45.82
CA ALA A 18 -19.51 5.05 44.62
C ALA A 18 -18.50 6.19 44.57
N ALA A 19 -17.46 6.05 43.74
CA ALA A 19 -16.60 7.16 43.39
C ALA A 19 -17.48 8.20 42.69
N THR A 20 -17.61 9.37 43.31
CA THR A 20 -18.20 10.53 42.69
C THR A 20 -17.44 10.82 41.38
N PRO A 21 -18.12 11.03 40.24
CA PRO A 21 -17.44 11.41 39.01
C PRO A 21 -16.71 12.72 39.31
N ALA A 22 -15.38 12.71 39.19
CA ALA A 22 -14.60 13.93 39.25
C ALA A 22 -15.08 14.83 38.11
N THR A 23 -15.69 15.96 38.47
CA THR A 23 -15.99 17.04 37.53
C THR A 23 -14.67 17.45 36.89
N ALA A 24 -14.54 17.23 35.57
CA ALA A 24 -13.41 17.75 34.81
C ALA A 24 -13.29 19.25 35.10
N ALA A 25 -12.17 19.68 35.67
CA ALA A 25 -11.90 21.09 35.86
C ALA A 25 -11.94 21.74 34.47
N THR A 26 -12.76 22.77 34.29
CA THR A 26 -12.78 23.55 33.05
C THR A 26 -11.48 24.32 32.95
N GLY A 27 -10.52 23.80 32.19
CA GLY A 27 -9.25 24.49 31.93
C GLY A 27 -9.46 25.84 31.23
N GLY A 28 -8.50 26.74 31.41
CA GLY A 28 -8.50 28.06 30.80
C GLY A 28 -8.37 27.98 29.27
N THR A 29 -9.02 28.88 28.56
CA THR A 29 -8.85 29.01 27.09
C THR A 29 -8.12 30.31 26.77
N TYR A 30 -7.01 30.20 26.07
CA TYR A 30 -6.13 31.29 25.66
C TYR A 30 -6.11 31.40 24.13
N HIS A 31 -5.95 32.60 23.61
CA HIS A 31 -6.00 32.90 22.18
C HIS A 31 -4.72 33.58 21.74
N LEU A 32 -4.22 33.21 20.55
CA LEU A 32 -3.07 33.82 19.90
C LEU A 32 -3.47 34.36 18.52
N ASP A 33 -3.18 35.63 18.26
CA ASP A 33 -3.31 36.29 16.97
C ASP A 33 -1.98 37.00 16.65
N CYS A 34 -1.10 36.34 15.88
CA CYS A 34 0.21 36.90 15.54
C CYS A 34 0.17 38.13 14.63
N ALA A 35 -0.98 38.41 14.00
CA ALA A 35 -1.17 39.58 13.16
C ALA A 35 -1.61 40.81 13.97
N ALA A 36 -2.60 40.66 14.86
CA ALA A 36 -3.27 41.78 15.52
C ALA A 36 -3.36 41.72 17.06
N GLY A 37 -2.89 40.64 17.69
CA GLY A 37 -2.94 40.46 19.14
C GLY A 37 -2.05 41.41 19.94
N SER A 38 -2.10 41.30 21.27
CA SER A 38 -1.24 42.02 22.21
C SER A 38 -0.89 41.18 23.44
N ASP A 39 0.40 41.13 23.80
CA ASP A 39 0.89 40.35 24.94
C ASP A 39 0.64 41.02 26.31
N ALA A 40 0.10 42.24 26.32
CA ALA A 40 -0.26 42.96 27.54
C ALA A 40 -1.53 42.41 28.21
N GLY A 41 -2.38 41.72 27.44
CA GLY A 41 -3.65 41.17 27.92
C GLY A 41 -3.54 39.75 28.49
N ALA A 42 -4.65 39.27 29.06
CA ALA A 42 -4.74 37.92 29.62
C ALA A 42 -4.81 36.81 28.56
N GLY A 43 -5.11 37.11 27.29
CA GLY A 43 -5.25 36.10 26.23
C GLY A 43 -6.56 35.32 26.29
N THR A 44 -7.42 35.55 27.28
CA THR A 44 -8.56 34.67 27.60
C THR A 44 -9.78 34.83 26.70
N ALA A 45 -9.74 35.73 25.71
CA ALA A 45 -10.78 35.90 24.70
C ALA A 45 -10.17 36.29 23.34
N PRO A 46 -10.86 36.05 22.20
CA PRO A 46 -10.37 36.43 20.88
C PRO A 46 -9.99 37.92 20.75
N GLY A 47 -10.75 38.82 21.38
CA GLY A 47 -10.48 40.26 21.37
C GLY A 47 -9.30 40.70 22.26
N THR A 48 -8.78 39.81 23.10
CA THR A 48 -7.64 40.04 24.00
C THR A 48 -6.52 39.03 23.76
N ALA A 49 -6.48 38.43 22.57
CA ALA A 49 -5.51 37.43 22.17
C ALA A 49 -4.08 37.95 22.32
N TRP A 50 -3.18 37.06 22.74
CA TRP A 50 -1.74 37.31 22.71
C TRP A 50 -1.25 37.48 21.27
N ARG A 51 -0.06 38.07 21.13
CA ARG A 51 0.57 38.30 19.83
C ARG A 51 1.72 37.35 19.54
N THR A 52 2.55 37.03 20.53
CA THR A 52 3.84 36.38 20.24
C THR A 52 3.93 34.95 20.75
N LEU A 53 4.69 34.13 20.02
CA LEU A 53 5.10 32.80 20.49
C LEU A 53 5.97 32.88 21.76
N ALA A 54 6.68 34.00 21.98
CA ALA A 54 7.44 34.24 23.21
C ALA A 54 6.52 34.31 24.45
N LYS A 55 5.35 34.95 24.34
CA LYS A 55 4.35 34.96 25.41
C LYS A 55 3.82 33.55 25.72
N VAL A 56 3.59 32.75 24.68
CA VAL A 56 3.19 31.34 24.82
C VAL A 56 4.30 30.54 25.52
N ALA A 57 5.55 30.70 25.11
CA ALA A 57 6.69 29.98 25.67
C ALA A 57 6.99 30.36 27.14
N ALA A 58 6.56 31.54 27.58
CA ALA A 58 6.66 32.00 28.96
C ALA A 58 5.45 31.58 29.83
N THR A 59 4.48 30.87 29.26
CA THR A 59 3.26 30.46 29.97
C THR A 59 3.29 28.96 30.27
N THR A 60 3.07 28.61 31.54
CA THR A 60 2.84 27.23 31.99
C THR A 60 1.35 26.96 32.02
N PHE A 61 0.88 26.09 31.14
CA PHE A 61 -0.51 25.67 31.02
C PHE A 61 -0.83 24.55 32.02
N ALA A 62 -2.04 24.58 32.57
CA ALA A 62 -2.58 23.58 33.49
C ALA A 62 -3.36 22.48 32.75
N PRO A 63 -3.56 21.28 33.35
CA PRO A 63 -4.39 20.24 32.76
C PRO A 63 -5.78 20.75 32.32
N GLY A 64 -6.15 20.46 31.08
CA GLY A 64 -7.41 20.90 30.45
C GLY A 64 -7.36 22.27 29.78
N ASP A 65 -6.25 23.02 29.90
CA ASP A 65 -6.10 24.31 29.23
C ASP A 65 -6.07 24.18 27.71
N ARG A 66 -6.46 25.24 27.02
CA ARG A 66 -6.49 25.33 25.55
C ARG A 66 -5.76 26.57 25.06
N LEU A 67 -4.89 26.42 24.07
CA LEU A 67 -4.28 27.50 23.31
C LEU A 67 -4.83 27.47 21.88
N LEU A 68 -5.57 28.50 21.50
CA LEU A 68 -6.22 28.61 20.19
C LEU A 68 -5.51 29.65 19.32
N LEU A 69 -4.96 29.22 18.18
CA LEU A 69 -4.30 30.10 17.21
C LEU A 69 -5.30 30.58 16.15
N LYS A 70 -5.25 31.86 15.81
CA LYS A 70 -6.22 32.44 14.88
C LYS A 70 -5.95 31.96 13.45
N ARG A 71 -6.95 31.39 12.81
CA ARG A 71 -6.92 31.04 11.38
C ARG A 71 -6.53 32.23 10.51
N GLY A 72 -5.72 31.95 9.49
CA GLY A 72 -5.17 32.97 8.57
C GLY A 72 -4.01 33.80 9.13
N THR A 73 -3.53 33.52 10.34
CA THR A 73 -2.33 34.19 10.89
C THR A 73 -1.06 33.40 10.61
N ARG A 74 0.06 34.13 10.56
CA ARG A 74 1.41 33.57 10.47
C ARG A 74 2.20 33.95 11.71
N CYS A 75 2.66 32.94 12.44
CA CYS A 75 3.43 33.06 13.66
C CYS A 75 4.87 32.64 13.39
N GLU A 76 5.80 33.61 13.41
CA GLU A 76 7.22 33.37 13.17
C GLU A 76 7.94 32.89 14.43
N GLY A 77 8.77 31.85 14.30
CA GLY A 77 9.61 31.29 15.34
C GLY A 77 9.12 29.94 15.88
N THR A 78 9.61 29.57 17.06
CA THR A 78 9.30 28.28 17.69
C THR A 78 8.08 28.39 18.62
N LEU A 79 7.06 27.58 18.39
CA LEU A 79 5.97 27.34 19.32
C LEU A 79 6.43 26.32 20.38
N ALA A 80 6.79 26.80 21.57
CA ALA A 80 7.31 25.98 22.66
C ALA A 80 6.55 26.22 23.98
N PRO A 81 5.28 25.81 24.08
CA PRO A 81 4.52 25.97 25.32
C PRO A 81 5.07 25.11 26.46
N GLN A 82 4.72 25.47 27.69
CA GLN A 82 5.10 24.74 28.91
C GLN A 82 3.88 24.17 29.64
N GLY A 83 4.05 23.10 30.40
CA GLY A 83 2.99 22.51 31.20
C GLY A 83 2.85 21.01 30.98
N SER A 84 2.04 20.36 31.79
CA SER A 84 1.70 18.95 31.55
C SER A 84 0.24 18.73 31.86
N GLY A 85 -0.46 18.17 30.86
CA GLY A 85 -1.81 17.70 31.04
C GLY A 85 -1.83 16.30 31.64
N THR A 86 -3.01 15.71 31.64
CA THR A 86 -3.21 14.29 31.95
C THR A 86 -4.04 13.65 30.83
N PRO A 87 -4.05 12.31 30.69
CA PRO A 87 -4.92 11.66 29.69
C PRO A 87 -6.40 12.06 29.82
N GLY A 88 -6.89 12.32 31.04
CA GLY A 88 -8.27 12.75 31.28
C GLY A 88 -8.52 14.27 31.14
N SER A 89 -7.45 15.07 31.05
CA SER A 89 -7.52 16.53 30.90
C SER A 89 -6.25 17.01 30.20
N PRO A 90 -6.10 16.73 28.90
CA PRO A 90 -4.91 17.13 28.16
C PRO A 90 -4.88 18.64 27.93
N ILE A 91 -3.69 19.20 27.71
CA ILE A 91 -3.53 20.56 27.22
C ILE A 91 -3.67 20.51 25.70
N THR A 92 -4.52 21.36 25.13
CA THR A 92 -4.82 21.36 23.69
C THR A 92 -4.28 22.62 23.00
N VAL A 93 -3.52 22.46 21.93
CA VAL A 93 -3.25 23.49 20.93
C VAL A 93 -4.13 23.25 19.72
N ASP A 94 -4.92 24.25 19.32
CA ASP A 94 -5.86 24.17 18.20
C ASP A 94 -6.00 25.53 17.51
N ALA A 95 -6.94 25.66 16.58
CA ALA A 95 -7.25 26.87 15.86
C ALA A 95 -8.61 27.47 16.25
N TYR A 96 -8.78 28.78 16.08
CA TYR A 96 -10.07 29.48 16.16
C TYR A 96 -10.29 30.44 14.98
N GLY A 97 -11.52 30.88 14.80
CA GLY A 97 -11.90 31.75 13.69
C GLY A 97 -12.20 30.98 12.40
N THR A 98 -12.07 31.65 11.26
CA THR A 98 -12.39 31.09 9.93
C THR A 98 -11.22 31.30 8.96
N GLY A 99 -11.17 30.54 7.87
CA GLY A 99 -10.11 30.63 6.86
C GLY A 99 -9.04 29.53 6.98
N ALA A 100 -7.88 29.79 6.38
CA ALA A 100 -6.75 28.86 6.37
C ALA A 100 -6.28 28.49 7.79
N ALA A 101 -5.63 27.34 7.94
CA ALA A 101 -5.01 26.97 9.21
C ALA A 101 -4.00 28.05 9.66
N PRO A 102 -3.84 28.30 10.97
CA PRO A 102 -2.75 29.15 11.45
C PRO A 102 -1.40 28.53 11.09
N LEU A 103 -0.52 29.33 10.50
CA LEU A 103 0.83 28.92 10.12
C LEU A 103 1.82 29.19 11.26
N VAL A 104 2.45 28.13 11.76
CA VAL A 104 3.67 28.21 12.57
C VAL A 104 4.88 28.11 11.63
N ALA A 105 5.52 29.24 11.38
CA ALA A 105 6.70 29.34 10.52
C ALA A 105 7.97 29.31 11.37
N GLY A 106 8.64 28.16 11.43
CA GLY A 106 9.87 27.99 12.21
C GLY A 106 11.03 28.86 11.72
N GLY A 107 10.99 29.33 10.46
CA GLY A 107 11.97 30.29 9.92
C GLY A 107 13.41 29.78 9.92
N GLY A 108 13.61 28.47 9.89
CA GLY A 108 14.93 27.84 9.97
C GLY A 108 15.42 27.57 11.39
N ALA A 109 14.55 27.68 12.40
CA ALA A 109 14.84 27.24 13.76
C ALA A 109 15.14 25.74 13.83
N ALA A 110 15.78 25.28 14.92
CA ALA A 110 16.01 23.86 15.12
C ALA A 110 14.69 23.07 15.19
N ARG A 111 13.65 23.64 15.79
CA ARG A 111 12.31 23.03 15.96
C ARG A 111 11.26 24.13 15.72
N ALA A 112 10.26 23.88 14.87
CA ALA A 112 9.14 24.83 14.72
C ALA A 112 8.13 24.69 15.86
N VAL A 113 7.85 23.46 16.29
CA VAL A 113 7.07 23.13 17.49
C VAL A 113 7.91 22.24 18.40
N LEU A 114 7.97 22.58 19.70
CA LEU A 114 8.77 21.86 20.68
C LEU A 114 7.99 21.63 21.98
N LEU A 115 7.87 20.36 22.37
CA LEU A 115 7.49 19.95 23.72
C LEU A 115 8.69 19.24 24.35
N ARG A 116 9.16 19.72 25.51
CA ARG A 116 10.33 19.15 26.19
C ARG A 116 10.00 18.80 27.63
N ASN A 117 10.24 17.53 28.02
CA ASN A 117 10.00 17.01 29.37
C ASN A 117 8.60 17.34 29.88
N GLN A 118 7.59 17.03 29.07
CA GLN A 118 6.18 17.33 29.31
C GLN A 118 5.31 16.15 28.85
N GLN A 119 4.06 16.09 29.30
CA GLN A 119 3.11 15.04 28.93
C GLN A 119 1.67 15.58 28.79
N GLY A 120 0.76 14.78 28.23
CA GLY A 120 -0.67 15.11 28.16
C GLY A 120 -0.97 16.26 27.19
N TRP A 121 -0.48 16.17 25.96
CA TRP A 121 -0.61 17.23 24.94
C TRP A 121 -1.37 16.77 23.70
N GLU A 122 -2.22 17.65 23.17
CA GLU A 122 -2.90 17.45 21.89
C GLU A 122 -2.66 18.68 21.00
N ILE A 123 -2.12 18.48 19.80
CA ILE A 123 -1.84 19.56 18.84
C ILE A 123 -2.61 19.27 17.57
N ARG A 124 -3.45 20.23 17.15
CA ARG A 124 -4.40 20.04 16.07
C ARG A 124 -4.46 21.21 15.10
N ASN A 125 -4.82 20.91 13.86
CA ASN A 125 -5.32 21.90 12.89
C ASN A 125 -4.35 23.06 12.58
N LEU A 126 -3.04 22.79 12.59
CA LEU A 126 -2.00 23.78 12.31
C LEU A 126 -1.33 23.51 10.96
N GLU A 127 -0.94 24.59 10.28
CA GLU A 127 0.05 24.53 9.19
C GLU A 127 1.44 24.80 9.79
N ILE A 128 2.46 24.02 9.42
CA ILE A 128 3.79 24.10 10.02
C ILE A 128 4.86 24.04 8.94
N THR A 129 5.76 25.03 8.92
CA THR A 129 6.93 25.06 8.03
C THR A 129 8.21 25.25 8.83
N ASN A 130 9.35 24.80 8.29
CA ASN A 130 10.63 25.08 8.91
C ASN A 130 11.81 25.11 7.93
N SER A 131 11.70 25.98 6.93
CA SER A 131 12.80 26.23 6.00
C SER A 131 13.66 27.42 6.42
N GLY A 132 14.98 27.21 6.43
CA GLY A 132 16.00 28.26 6.53
C GLY A 132 16.70 28.53 5.20
N ALA A 133 17.66 29.48 5.18
CA ALA A 133 18.42 29.82 3.97
C ALA A 133 19.25 28.66 3.39
N ALA A 134 19.69 27.73 4.24
CA ALA A 134 20.43 26.52 3.87
C ALA A 134 19.94 25.35 4.72
N LYS A 135 20.19 24.11 4.28
CA LYS A 135 19.90 22.88 5.05
C LYS A 135 20.59 22.89 6.42
N GLY A 136 20.02 22.21 7.40
CA GLY A 136 20.56 22.09 8.77
C GLY A 136 19.64 21.26 9.67
N SER A 137 20.09 20.93 10.89
CA SER A 137 19.31 20.12 11.84
C SER A 137 17.97 20.80 12.17
N ARG A 138 16.89 20.31 11.56
CA ARG A 138 15.56 20.93 11.65
C ARG A 138 14.45 19.92 11.74
N ARG A 139 13.46 20.24 12.58
CA ARG A 139 12.22 19.48 12.70
C ARG A 139 11.01 20.39 12.64
N ALA A 140 9.89 19.92 12.08
CA ALA A 140 8.62 20.63 12.21
C ALA A 140 8.06 20.47 13.62
N VAL A 141 7.82 19.23 14.08
CA VAL A 141 7.31 18.92 15.41
C VAL A 141 8.30 18.01 16.14
N SER A 142 8.69 18.39 17.36
CA SER A 142 9.58 17.59 18.21
C SER A 142 9.03 17.46 19.61
N VAL A 143 8.90 16.23 20.08
CA VAL A 143 8.58 15.90 21.47
C VAL A 143 9.79 15.19 22.07
N GLU A 144 10.43 15.83 23.05
CA GLU A 144 11.74 15.44 23.56
C GLU A 144 11.64 15.12 25.06
N LEU A 145 12.07 13.92 25.44
CA LEU A 145 12.26 13.52 26.84
C LEU A 145 13.73 13.23 27.11
N THR A 146 14.24 13.70 28.24
CA THR A 146 15.56 13.33 28.74
C THR A 146 15.45 13.02 30.22
N ASP A 147 15.79 11.78 30.61
CA ASP A 147 15.79 11.32 31.99
C ASP A 147 14.51 11.73 32.77
N TYR A 148 13.37 11.60 32.10
CA TYR A 148 12.07 12.12 32.56
C TYR A 148 11.24 11.09 33.34
N GLY A 149 11.40 9.79 33.02
CA GLY A 149 10.44 8.77 33.39
C GLY A 149 9.45 8.48 32.26
N THR A 150 8.24 8.03 32.59
CA THR A 150 7.19 7.81 31.58
C THR A 150 6.40 9.09 31.34
N ALA A 151 6.34 9.55 30.09
CA ALA A 151 5.43 10.62 29.67
C ALA A 151 4.25 10.02 28.91
N SER A 152 3.02 10.36 29.32
CA SER A 152 1.82 9.78 28.74
C SER A 152 1.00 10.76 27.89
N HIS A 153 0.29 10.21 26.90
CA HIS A 153 -0.75 10.89 26.10
C HIS A 153 -0.26 12.05 25.22
N PHE A 154 -0.05 11.75 23.95
CA PHE A 154 0.23 12.73 22.89
C PHE A 154 -0.68 12.48 21.69
N VAL A 155 -1.35 13.52 21.20
CA VAL A 155 -2.14 13.46 19.96
C VAL A 155 -1.65 14.55 19.01
N LEU A 156 -1.14 14.16 17.84
CA LEU A 156 -0.88 15.07 16.73
C LEU A 156 -1.87 14.76 15.61
N GLU A 157 -2.75 15.70 15.32
CA GLU A 157 -3.88 15.47 14.42
C GLU A 157 -4.08 16.60 13.40
N ASN A 158 -4.34 16.24 12.15
CA ASN A 158 -4.71 17.19 11.11
C ASN A 158 -3.72 18.35 10.99
N LEU A 159 -2.43 18.03 11.09
CA LEU A 159 -1.34 18.96 10.84
C LEU A 159 -1.00 18.94 9.35
N ASP A 160 -0.79 20.12 8.75
CA ASP A 160 -0.22 20.27 7.41
C ASP A 160 1.24 20.73 7.56
N ILE A 161 2.16 19.79 7.45
CA ILE A 161 3.60 20.00 7.64
C ILE A 161 4.26 20.04 6.27
N HIS A 162 4.96 21.13 5.97
CA HIS A 162 5.64 21.22 4.70
C HIS A 162 6.84 22.16 4.67
N ASP A 163 7.66 22.03 3.63
CA ASP A 163 8.81 22.90 3.39
C ASP A 163 9.74 22.93 4.61
N VAL A 164 10.27 21.76 4.96
CA VAL A 164 11.21 21.54 6.07
C VAL A 164 12.55 21.12 5.49
N ASN A 165 13.51 22.04 5.39
CA ASN A 165 14.81 21.76 4.79
C ASN A 165 15.86 21.28 5.82
N GLY A 166 15.65 20.08 6.34
CA GLY A 166 16.61 19.35 7.14
C GLY A 166 17.95 19.05 6.45
N ASP A 167 18.98 18.83 7.25
CA ASP A 167 20.19 18.14 6.80
C ASP A 167 19.97 16.61 6.74
N ASP A 168 20.95 15.88 6.21
CA ASP A 168 20.86 14.42 6.01
C ASP A 168 21.29 13.63 7.26
N THR A 169 21.12 14.19 8.46
CA THR A 169 21.46 13.54 9.73
C THR A 169 20.31 12.63 10.18
N LYS A 170 20.64 11.37 10.51
CA LYS A 170 19.73 10.35 11.05
C LYS A 170 20.25 9.83 12.39
N ASP A 171 19.75 10.40 13.47
CA ASP A 171 20.02 10.00 14.86
C ASP A 171 19.06 10.75 15.83
N LEU A 172 19.38 10.74 17.13
CA LEU A 172 18.69 11.52 18.17
C LEU A 172 18.57 13.03 17.85
N ASN A 173 19.48 13.58 17.05
CA ASN A 173 19.53 14.99 16.63
C ASN A 173 19.13 15.19 15.15
N GLY A 174 18.71 14.12 14.48
CA GLY A 174 18.36 14.10 13.06
C GLY A 174 17.22 15.05 12.67
N SER A 175 17.05 15.24 11.36
CA SER A 175 16.08 16.18 10.80
C SER A 175 14.80 15.48 10.32
N GLY A 176 13.65 16.16 10.34
CA GLY A 176 12.42 15.58 9.76
C GLY A 176 11.12 16.34 10.04
N GLY A 177 10.00 15.70 9.75
CA GLY A 177 8.67 16.25 9.99
C GLY A 177 8.30 16.13 11.47
N ILE A 178 7.89 14.93 11.88
CA ILE A 178 7.47 14.63 13.25
C ILE A 178 8.50 13.72 13.90
N TYR A 179 8.98 14.15 15.07
CA TYR A 179 9.99 13.41 15.84
C TYR A 179 9.55 13.25 17.29
N PHE A 180 9.65 12.02 17.79
CA PHE A 180 9.62 11.73 19.22
C PHE A 180 10.98 11.19 19.61
N THR A 181 11.58 11.80 20.63
CA THR A 181 12.95 11.51 21.04
C THR A 181 13.02 11.25 22.53
N VAL A 182 13.61 10.12 22.91
CA VAL A 182 14.06 9.85 24.27
C VAL A 182 15.59 9.84 24.30
N ALA A 183 16.16 10.71 25.11
CA ALA A 183 17.58 10.77 25.42
C ALA A 183 17.84 10.54 26.92
N GLY A 184 19.12 10.52 27.29
CA GLY A 184 19.55 10.22 28.66
C GLY A 184 19.59 8.72 28.94
N VAL A 185 20.36 8.35 29.95
CA VAL A 185 20.62 6.94 30.33
C VAL A 185 20.54 6.74 31.84
N THR A 186 20.16 7.77 32.60
CA THR A 186 20.19 7.73 34.07
C THR A 186 18.83 7.36 34.63
N THR A 187 17.74 7.85 34.03
CA THR A 187 16.37 7.55 34.45
C THR A 187 15.64 6.82 33.32
N PRO A 188 15.15 5.58 33.54
CA PRO A 188 14.34 4.84 32.56
C PRO A 188 13.20 5.71 32.01
N THR A 189 13.29 6.06 30.72
CA THR A 189 12.41 7.05 30.08
C THR A 189 11.74 6.45 28.87
N ARG A 190 10.43 6.69 28.72
CA ARG A 190 9.64 6.24 27.57
C ARG A 190 8.40 7.10 27.35
N PHE A 191 7.83 7.00 26.16
CA PHE A 191 6.47 7.44 25.91
C PHE A 191 5.46 6.31 26.19
N ASP A 192 4.25 6.68 26.58
CA ASP A 192 3.09 5.78 26.72
C ASP A 192 1.83 6.48 26.17
N GLY A 193 1.40 6.10 24.97
CA GLY A 193 0.28 6.75 24.30
C GLY A 193 0.71 7.85 23.35
N ILE A 194 0.96 7.49 22.08
CA ILE A 194 1.17 8.43 20.98
C ILE A 194 0.11 8.14 19.91
N THR A 195 -0.61 9.16 19.46
CA THR A 195 -1.52 9.07 18.32
C THR A 195 -1.14 10.12 17.28
N LEU A 196 -0.67 9.67 16.12
CA LEU A 196 -0.41 10.50 14.95
C LEU A 196 -1.48 10.20 13.91
N ARG A 197 -2.42 11.12 13.70
CA ARG A 197 -3.53 10.85 12.78
C ARG A 197 -3.89 11.95 11.82
N ASN A 198 -4.19 11.55 10.58
CA ASN A 198 -4.66 12.46 9.53
C ASN A 198 -3.70 13.64 9.26
N ASN A 199 -2.39 13.46 9.46
CA ASN A 199 -1.41 14.50 9.17
C ASN A 199 -0.97 14.43 7.71
N SER A 200 -0.71 15.58 7.10
CA SER A 200 -0.14 15.74 5.77
C SER A 200 1.30 16.22 5.91
N LEU A 201 2.26 15.54 5.28
CA LEU A 201 3.67 15.91 5.25
C LEU A 201 4.12 16.00 3.78
N ARG A 202 4.69 17.13 3.36
CA ARG A 202 5.25 17.27 2.00
C ARG A 202 6.53 18.09 1.94
N ALA A 203 7.47 17.72 1.07
CA ALA A 203 8.76 18.42 0.92
C ALA A 203 9.50 18.57 2.27
N VAL A 204 9.74 17.42 2.90
CA VAL A 204 10.37 17.31 4.23
C VAL A 204 11.71 16.58 4.10
N ASP A 205 12.74 17.14 4.73
CA ASP A 205 14.04 16.53 4.94
C ASP A 205 14.33 16.42 6.46
N ARG A 206 14.92 15.33 6.97
CA ARG A 206 15.21 14.06 6.31
C ARG A 206 14.01 13.12 6.40
N GLU A 207 13.54 12.83 7.62
CA GLU A 207 12.47 11.85 7.86
C GLU A 207 11.06 12.45 7.78
N GLY A 208 10.07 11.63 7.43
CA GLY A 208 8.67 11.99 7.64
C GLY A 208 8.29 11.93 9.11
N VAL A 209 8.18 10.71 9.65
CA VAL A 209 7.87 10.41 11.05
C VAL A 209 8.95 9.49 11.63
N PHE A 210 9.58 9.90 12.74
CA PHE A 210 10.66 9.12 13.35
C PHE A 210 10.56 9.08 14.88
N LEU A 211 10.61 7.86 15.43
CA LEU A 211 10.59 7.60 16.86
C LEU A 211 11.92 6.95 17.26
N VAL A 212 12.63 7.56 18.21
CA VAL A 212 13.98 7.12 18.60
C VAL A 212 14.25 7.25 20.10
N SER A 213 14.94 6.26 20.66
CA SER A 213 15.25 6.17 22.09
C SER A 213 16.67 5.66 22.35
N THR A 214 17.32 6.20 23.38
CA THR A 214 18.52 5.60 23.99
C THR A 214 18.22 4.29 24.72
N TRP A 215 16.98 4.01 25.09
CA TRP A 215 16.56 2.76 25.76
C TRP A 215 16.24 1.65 24.75
N ASN A 216 17.21 1.35 23.88
CA ASN A 216 17.12 0.42 22.75
C ASN A 216 17.96 -0.85 22.96
N ARG A 217 17.76 -1.90 22.14
CA ARG A 217 18.52 -3.17 22.27
C ARG A 217 19.82 -3.14 21.48
N SER A 218 19.79 -2.55 20.28
CA SER A 218 20.82 -2.79 19.27
C SER A 218 21.95 -1.75 19.27
N GLY A 219 21.73 -0.58 19.87
CA GLY A 219 22.59 0.59 19.70
C GLY A 219 22.45 1.27 18.33
N PHE A 220 21.45 0.86 17.53
CA PHE A 220 21.12 1.41 16.22
C PHE A 220 20.30 2.70 16.36
N GLU A 221 20.57 3.69 15.51
CA GLU A 221 20.00 5.06 15.50
C GLU A 221 20.25 5.91 16.77
N ALA A 222 20.54 5.29 17.91
CA ALA A 222 20.88 5.94 19.17
C ALA A 222 21.79 5.06 20.05
N PRO A 223 22.73 5.65 20.82
CA PRO A 223 23.51 4.92 21.80
C PRO A 223 22.61 4.21 22.82
N SER A 224 22.89 2.93 23.10
CA SER A 224 22.09 2.14 24.05
C SER A 224 22.41 2.51 25.51
N ALA A 225 21.36 2.67 26.32
CA ALA A 225 21.41 2.79 27.77
C ALA A 225 21.72 1.45 28.48
N GLY A 226 21.95 0.37 27.72
CA GLY A 226 22.22 -0.98 28.25
C GLY A 226 20.96 -1.76 28.65
N SER A 227 19.77 -1.21 28.43
CA SER A 227 18.50 -1.90 28.62
C SER A 227 17.43 -1.41 27.64
N PHE A 228 16.52 -2.30 27.30
CA PHE A 228 15.41 -2.02 26.38
C PHE A 228 14.15 -1.63 27.13
N LEU A 229 13.59 -0.46 26.80
CA LEU A 229 12.34 0.03 27.37
C LEU A 229 11.41 0.53 26.25
N PRO A 230 10.57 -0.35 25.68
CA PRO A 230 9.71 0.02 24.56
C PRO A 230 8.54 0.91 24.97
N TRP A 231 8.03 1.65 23.99
CA TRP A 231 6.90 2.56 24.12
C TRP A 231 5.59 1.81 23.77
N PRO A 232 4.66 1.64 24.73
CA PRO A 232 3.35 1.07 24.44
C PRO A 232 2.38 2.11 23.87
N ASN A 233 1.25 1.63 23.35
CA ASN A 233 0.10 2.45 22.93
C ASN A 233 0.42 3.48 21.84
N VAL A 234 1.17 3.07 20.81
CA VAL A 234 1.49 3.92 19.66
C VAL A 234 0.56 3.60 18.49
N LEU A 235 -0.15 4.63 17.99
CA LEU A 235 -1.03 4.57 16.83
C LEU A 235 -0.59 5.63 15.80
N ILE A 236 -0.29 5.19 14.57
CA ILE A 236 0.04 6.05 13.44
C ILE A 236 -0.93 5.73 12.30
N THR A 237 -1.91 6.60 12.05
CA THR A 237 -2.98 6.28 11.10
C THR A 237 -3.50 7.42 10.22
N GLY A 238 -3.88 7.12 8.97
CA GLY A 238 -4.49 8.12 8.09
C GLY A 238 -3.53 9.21 7.61
N ASN A 239 -2.23 9.08 7.86
CA ASN A 239 -1.25 10.11 7.49
C ASN A 239 -0.87 10.00 6.01
N ARG A 240 -0.65 11.14 5.37
CA ARG A 240 -0.21 11.23 3.97
C ARG A 240 1.14 11.93 3.89
N LEU A 241 2.15 11.21 3.43
CA LEU A 241 3.51 11.71 3.23
C LEU A 241 3.80 11.73 1.73
N THR A 242 4.34 12.85 1.24
CA THR A 242 4.81 12.98 -0.14
C THR A 242 6.15 13.68 -0.20
N ASP A 243 7.01 13.32 -1.14
CA ASP A 243 8.30 14.01 -1.36
C ASP A 243 9.18 14.10 -0.08
N ILE A 244 9.45 12.94 0.52
CA ILE A 244 10.25 12.80 1.73
C ILE A 244 11.72 12.53 1.38
N GLY A 245 12.63 13.26 2.02
CA GLY A 245 14.06 13.21 1.73
C GLY A 245 14.68 11.85 2.02
N GLY A 246 14.36 11.28 3.17
CA GLY A 246 14.83 9.98 3.67
C GLY A 246 13.69 9.00 3.91
N ASP A 247 13.55 8.53 5.14
CA ASP A 247 12.57 7.53 5.55
C ASP A 247 11.15 8.12 5.67
N GLY A 248 10.14 7.33 5.30
CA GLY A 248 8.75 7.75 5.43
C GLY A 248 8.25 7.73 6.88
N ILE A 249 7.87 6.55 7.39
CA ILE A 249 7.31 6.36 8.73
C ILE A 249 8.08 5.28 9.49
N VAL A 250 8.65 5.64 10.65
CA VAL A 250 9.51 4.76 11.45
C VAL A 250 9.12 4.76 12.94
N PRO A 251 8.18 3.91 13.38
CA PRO A 251 7.87 3.67 14.79
C PRO A 251 8.94 2.82 15.51
N GLY A 252 10.16 3.36 15.65
CA GLY A 252 11.24 2.72 16.42
C GLY A 252 10.96 2.68 17.93
N ASN A 253 11.57 1.70 18.62
CA ASN A 253 11.52 1.57 20.09
C ASN A 253 10.11 1.35 20.68
N THR A 254 9.23 0.62 19.99
CA THR A 254 7.83 0.43 20.40
C THR A 254 7.51 -1.00 20.83
N THR A 255 6.36 -1.17 21.50
CA THR A 255 5.74 -2.48 21.72
C THR A 255 4.26 -2.41 21.35
N GLY A 256 3.82 -3.28 20.45
CA GLY A 256 2.43 -3.32 19.96
C GLY A 256 2.01 -2.08 19.16
N ALA A 257 2.95 -1.35 18.54
CA ALA A 257 2.59 -0.20 17.72
C ALA A 257 1.71 -0.61 16.53
N LEU A 258 0.66 0.18 16.29
CA LEU A 258 -0.23 0.01 15.14
C LEU A 258 0.01 1.15 14.14
N THR A 259 0.51 0.79 12.96
CA THR A 259 0.70 1.72 11.83
C THR A 259 -0.24 1.31 10.72
N GLU A 260 -1.32 2.07 10.50
CA GLU A 260 -2.36 1.66 9.56
C GLU A 260 -2.99 2.77 8.72
N HIS A 261 -3.44 2.46 7.52
CA HIS A 261 -4.12 3.43 6.63
C HIS A 261 -3.27 4.68 6.31
N ASN A 262 -1.94 4.55 6.25
CA ASN A 262 -1.05 5.63 5.85
C ASN A 262 -0.69 5.51 4.36
N THR A 263 -0.48 6.64 3.68
CA THR A 263 0.09 6.70 2.32
C THR A 263 1.44 7.40 2.37
N VAL A 264 2.49 6.75 1.88
CA VAL A 264 3.82 7.33 1.65
C VAL A 264 4.10 7.26 0.15
N ALA A 265 4.15 8.40 -0.53
CA ALA A 265 4.37 8.48 -1.97
C ALA A 265 5.57 9.40 -2.29
N GLY A 266 6.69 8.81 -2.67
CA GLY A 266 7.97 9.51 -2.85
C GLY A 266 8.72 9.63 -1.53
N PHE A 267 9.58 8.65 -1.25
CA PHE A 267 10.53 8.65 -0.15
C PHE A 267 11.95 8.42 -0.69
N GLN A 268 12.97 8.64 0.14
CA GLN A 268 14.38 8.60 -0.26
C GLN A 268 14.71 9.53 -1.45
N GLN A 269 14.02 10.68 -1.53
CA GLN A 269 14.14 11.58 -2.68
C GLN A 269 15.44 12.40 -2.69
N ARG A 270 16.09 12.57 -1.53
CA ARG A 270 17.24 13.48 -1.36
C ARG A 270 18.35 12.95 -0.45
N SER A 271 18.08 11.94 0.37
CA SER A 271 19.06 11.31 1.28
C SER A 271 20.07 10.48 0.48
N ALA A 272 21.35 10.57 0.85
CA ALA A 272 22.41 9.72 0.31
C ALA A 272 22.59 8.41 1.13
N GLY A 273 21.79 8.25 2.19
CA GLY A 273 21.84 7.13 3.11
C GLY A 273 20.93 5.96 2.74
N TYR A 274 20.74 5.08 3.72
CA TYR A 274 19.81 3.95 3.69
C TYR A 274 18.44 4.41 4.18
N ASN A 275 17.38 4.08 3.43
CA ASN A 275 16.02 4.49 3.77
C ASN A 275 15.00 3.48 3.21
N ALA A 276 13.84 3.42 3.84
CA ALA A 276 12.67 2.68 3.38
C ALA A 276 11.38 3.49 3.58
N GLY A 277 10.28 3.01 3.00
CA GLY A 277 8.99 3.69 3.06
C GLY A 277 8.38 3.67 4.46
N ILE A 278 8.00 2.49 4.94
CA ILE A 278 7.36 2.29 6.25
C ILE A 278 7.99 1.07 6.92
N TRP A 279 8.59 1.26 8.09
CA TRP A 279 9.40 0.21 8.71
C TRP A 279 9.62 0.41 10.20
N THR A 280 10.28 -0.55 10.85
CA THR A 280 10.60 -0.47 12.28
C THR A 280 11.95 -1.10 12.61
N TYR A 281 12.53 -0.63 13.70
CA TYR A 281 13.67 -1.22 14.39
C TYR A 281 13.43 -1.25 15.90
N ASP A 282 14.21 -2.06 16.63
CA ASP A 282 14.18 -2.16 18.10
C ASP A 282 12.76 -2.20 18.69
N SER A 283 11.87 -3.02 18.12
CA SER A 283 10.45 -3.01 18.48
C SER A 283 9.86 -4.42 18.59
N ASP A 284 8.83 -4.55 19.42
CA ASP A 284 8.14 -5.82 19.67
C ASP A 284 6.70 -5.78 19.16
N HIS A 285 6.27 -6.79 18.41
CA HIS A 285 4.89 -7.00 17.98
C HIS A 285 4.28 -5.78 17.26
N ALA A 286 5.09 -5.03 16.51
CA ALA A 286 4.59 -3.94 15.69
C ALA A 286 3.73 -4.49 14.54
N LEU A 287 2.57 -3.87 14.32
CA LEU A 287 1.60 -4.25 13.29
C LEU A 287 1.47 -3.12 12.26
N PHE A 288 1.77 -3.46 11.01
CA PHE A 288 1.63 -2.59 9.84
C PHE A 288 0.52 -3.13 8.95
N GLN A 289 -0.59 -2.40 8.82
CA GLN A 289 -1.71 -2.85 8.00
C GLN A 289 -2.43 -1.77 7.19
N TYR A 290 -2.94 -2.15 6.02
CA TYR A 290 -3.69 -1.25 5.13
C TYR A 290 -2.92 0.02 4.72
N ASN A 291 -1.59 -0.02 4.73
CA ASN A 291 -0.76 1.09 4.27
C ASN A 291 -0.50 1.01 2.77
N GLU A 292 -0.14 2.15 2.20
CA GLU A 292 0.34 2.31 0.83
C GLU A 292 1.73 2.95 0.83
N ALA A 293 2.68 2.34 0.12
CA ALA A 293 4.02 2.89 -0.08
C ALA A 293 4.43 2.83 -1.56
N SER A 294 4.78 3.98 -2.14
CA SER A 294 5.09 4.08 -3.56
C SER A 294 6.12 5.15 -3.91
N GLY A 295 6.71 5.01 -5.10
CA GLY A 295 7.62 6.00 -5.67
C GLY A 295 8.91 6.20 -4.87
N GLY A 296 9.31 5.23 -4.05
CA GLY A 296 10.62 5.23 -3.40
C GLY A 296 11.72 5.24 -4.45
N SER A 297 12.64 6.21 -4.35
CA SER A 297 13.83 6.26 -5.20
C SER A 297 15.00 5.60 -4.49
N THR A 298 15.93 4.99 -5.23
CA THR A 298 17.08 4.34 -4.58
C THR A 298 18.43 4.89 -5.01
N THR A 299 19.28 5.10 -4.01
CA THR A 299 20.74 5.10 -4.17
C THR A 299 21.42 3.95 -3.41
N ARG A 300 20.66 3.20 -2.59
CA ARG A 300 21.10 2.08 -1.72
C ARG A 300 19.97 1.07 -1.47
N ASP A 301 19.08 1.36 -0.52
CA ASP A 301 17.89 0.57 -0.16
C ASP A 301 16.68 0.98 -1.01
N GLY A 302 15.60 1.52 -0.44
CA GLY A 302 14.45 2.04 -1.17
C GLY A 302 13.25 1.09 -1.27
N MET A 303 13.15 0.10 -0.38
CA MET A 303 12.01 -0.80 -0.32
C MET A 303 10.79 -0.09 0.28
N ALA A 304 9.61 -0.52 -0.13
CA ALA A 304 8.35 -0.06 0.45
C ALA A 304 8.29 -0.33 1.97
N TYR A 305 8.68 -1.54 2.36
CA TYR A 305 8.60 -2.03 3.74
C TYR A 305 9.91 -2.62 4.22
N ASP A 306 10.15 -2.53 5.53
CA ASP A 306 11.32 -3.15 6.16
C ASP A 306 11.02 -3.64 7.58
N VAL A 307 11.57 -4.82 7.89
CA VAL A 307 11.67 -5.36 9.25
C VAL A 307 13.14 -5.32 9.61
N ASP A 308 13.54 -4.33 10.40
CA ASP A 308 14.95 -4.11 10.74
C ASP A 308 15.32 -4.79 12.08
N GLN A 309 16.55 -4.60 12.50
CA GLN A 309 17.18 -5.24 13.64
C GLN A 309 16.56 -4.84 14.99
N GLY A 310 16.78 -5.70 15.97
CA GLY A 310 16.25 -5.53 17.33
C GLY A 310 14.75 -5.83 17.42
N THR A 311 14.17 -6.49 16.42
CA THR A 311 12.72 -6.71 16.31
C THR A 311 12.29 -8.13 16.63
N VAL A 312 11.13 -8.25 17.26
CA VAL A 312 10.47 -9.53 17.55
C VAL A 312 8.99 -9.44 17.19
N GLY A 313 8.48 -10.35 16.36
CA GLY A 313 7.05 -10.46 16.11
C GLY A 313 6.45 -9.37 15.22
N THR A 314 7.24 -8.67 14.41
CA THR A 314 6.74 -7.63 13.49
C THR A 314 5.84 -8.25 12.42
N VAL A 315 4.68 -7.64 12.16
CA VAL A 315 3.70 -8.11 11.18
C VAL A 315 3.43 -7.04 10.12
N PHE A 316 3.61 -7.37 8.85
CA PHE A 316 3.10 -6.59 7.71
C PHE A 316 1.95 -7.35 7.05
N GLN A 317 0.74 -6.80 7.10
CA GLN A 317 -0.44 -7.42 6.47
C GLN A 317 -1.34 -6.44 5.72
N TYR A 318 -1.95 -6.87 4.62
CA TYR A 318 -2.95 -6.07 3.89
C TYR A 318 -2.42 -4.75 3.33
N ASN A 319 -1.11 -4.62 3.17
CA ASN A 319 -0.49 -3.42 2.63
C ASN A 319 -0.36 -3.51 1.11
N TYR A 320 -0.36 -2.34 0.46
CA TYR A 320 -0.16 -2.19 -0.97
C TYR A 320 1.15 -1.45 -1.23
N SER A 321 1.99 -1.95 -2.12
CA SER A 321 3.16 -1.21 -2.59
C SER A 321 3.18 -1.15 -4.10
N HIS A 322 3.66 -0.04 -4.64
CA HIS A 322 3.86 0.04 -6.07
C HIS A 322 4.96 1.00 -6.54
N ASP A 323 5.59 0.64 -7.64
CA ASP A 323 6.55 1.47 -8.37
C ASP A 323 7.69 2.00 -7.47
N ASN A 324 8.12 1.22 -6.47
CA ASN A 324 9.30 1.52 -5.67
C ASN A 324 10.57 0.98 -6.37
N GLU A 325 11.58 1.83 -6.53
CA GLU A 325 12.82 1.45 -7.22
C GLU A 325 13.62 0.42 -6.42
N GLY A 326 13.58 0.48 -5.08
CA GLY A 326 14.34 -0.43 -4.21
C GLY A 326 13.64 -1.75 -3.90
N GLY A 327 12.32 -1.84 -4.09
CA GLY A 327 11.59 -3.10 -3.99
C GLY A 327 10.40 -3.13 -3.03
N PHE A 328 9.94 -4.35 -2.73
CA PHE A 328 8.79 -4.59 -1.86
C PHE A 328 9.18 -4.64 -0.38
N LEU A 329 10.08 -5.55 0.00
CA LEU A 329 10.37 -5.84 1.41
C LEU A 329 11.85 -6.05 1.66
N LEU A 330 12.34 -5.44 2.73
CA LEU A 330 13.63 -5.75 3.34
C LEU A 330 13.44 -6.50 4.67
N LEU A 331 14.27 -7.52 4.89
CA LEU A 331 14.47 -8.19 6.18
C LEU A 331 15.89 -7.86 6.62
N CYS A 332 16.03 -6.73 7.32
CA CYS A 332 17.33 -6.19 7.64
C CYS A 332 17.79 -6.56 9.05
N ASN A 333 18.93 -7.24 9.14
CA ASN A 333 19.67 -7.31 10.39
C ASN A 333 21.13 -6.96 10.13
N ALA A 334 21.78 -6.27 11.06
CA ALA A 334 23.23 -6.11 11.07
C ALA A 334 23.84 -6.97 12.19
N THR A 335 23.58 -6.61 13.46
CA THR A 335 24.15 -7.29 14.64
C THR A 335 23.11 -7.66 15.70
N GLY A 336 21.84 -7.30 15.49
CA GLY A 336 20.76 -7.51 16.46
C GLY A 336 19.98 -8.81 16.25
N ILE A 337 18.73 -8.79 16.69
CA ILE A 337 17.76 -9.89 16.54
C ILE A 337 16.75 -9.48 15.46
N LEU A 338 16.39 -10.42 14.60
CA LEU A 338 15.18 -10.35 13.77
C LEU A 338 14.50 -11.70 13.89
N ARG A 339 13.40 -11.75 14.63
CA ARG A 339 12.71 -13.00 14.97
C ARG A 339 11.20 -12.88 14.86
N ASP A 340 10.56 -13.95 14.41
CA ASP A 340 9.11 -14.14 14.34
C ASP A 340 8.41 -13.10 13.45
N ALA A 341 9.11 -12.60 12.43
CA ALA A 341 8.53 -11.66 11.48
C ALA A 341 7.49 -12.37 10.60
N VAL A 342 6.37 -11.70 10.33
CA VAL A 342 5.29 -12.21 9.47
C VAL A 342 4.97 -11.18 8.39
N VAL A 343 5.01 -11.60 7.13
CA VAL A 343 4.61 -10.75 6.00
C VAL A 343 3.56 -11.48 5.19
N ARG A 344 2.30 -11.00 5.24
CA ARG A 344 1.17 -11.75 4.69
C ARG A 344 0.09 -10.93 4.01
N TYR A 345 -0.58 -11.51 3.02
CA TYR A 345 -1.72 -10.87 2.34
C TYR A 345 -1.43 -9.44 1.89
N ASN A 346 -0.19 -9.14 1.49
CA ASN A 346 0.18 -7.87 0.89
C ASN A 346 0.12 -8.00 -0.64
N ILE A 347 -0.09 -6.88 -1.32
CA ILE A 347 -0.02 -6.79 -2.77
C ILE A 347 1.12 -5.83 -3.14
N SER A 348 2.06 -6.32 -3.94
CA SER A 348 3.13 -5.51 -4.54
C SER A 348 2.91 -5.46 -6.05
N GLN A 349 2.88 -4.26 -6.62
CA GLN A 349 2.68 -4.01 -8.04
C GLN A 349 3.85 -3.21 -8.58
N ASN A 350 4.64 -3.78 -9.48
CA ASN A 350 5.69 -3.05 -10.20
C ASN A 350 6.82 -2.49 -9.31
N ASP A 351 6.95 -2.94 -8.06
CA ASP A 351 8.17 -2.70 -7.31
C ASP A 351 9.34 -3.37 -8.04
N SER A 352 10.39 -2.60 -8.33
CA SER A 352 11.50 -3.06 -9.14
C SER A 352 12.65 -3.59 -8.28
N TYR A 353 13.65 -4.17 -8.91
CA TYR A 353 14.90 -4.62 -8.31
C TYR A 353 14.78 -5.77 -7.31
N ARG A 354 14.09 -5.63 -6.17
CA ARG A 354 14.15 -6.61 -5.06
C ARG A 354 12.74 -6.91 -4.52
N GLY A 355 12.32 -8.17 -4.56
CA GLY A 355 11.04 -8.59 -3.99
C GLY A 355 11.15 -8.67 -2.48
N VAL A 356 11.80 -9.71 -2.00
CA VAL A 356 12.22 -9.87 -0.60
C VAL A 356 13.73 -9.93 -0.55
N GLU A 357 14.37 -8.93 0.04
CA GLU A 357 15.81 -8.92 0.28
C GLU A 357 16.12 -9.17 1.76
N ASN A 358 17.29 -9.75 2.02
CA ASN A 358 17.88 -9.75 3.35
C ASN A 358 19.17 -8.93 3.37
N CYS A 359 19.37 -8.18 4.44
CA CYS A 359 20.65 -7.53 4.72
C CYS A 359 21.74 -8.53 5.12
N SER A 360 22.85 -8.00 5.64
CA SER A 360 24.05 -8.76 5.93
C SER A 360 23.94 -9.73 7.11
N GLY A 361 23.11 -9.42 8.09
CA GLY A 361 22.96 -10.14 9.35
C GLY A 361 22.01 -11.34 9.27
N ALA A 362 21.87 -12.02 10.40
CA ALA A 362 21.06 -13.23 10.49
C ALA A 362 19.56 -12.92 10.62
N VAL A 363 18.72 -13.78 10.05
CA VAL A 363 17.27 -13.78 10.29
C VAL A 363 16.92 -15.02 11.09
N GLU A 364 16.58 -14.87 12.37
CA GLU A 364 16.31 -16.02 13.23
C GLU A 364 15.07 -16.78 12.78
N SER A 365 13.98 -16.06 12.48
CA SER A 365 12.75 -16.59 11.90
C SER A 365 11.97 -15.49 11.18
N ALA A 366 11.50 -15.79 9.97
CA ALA A 366 10.48 -15.01 9.29
C ALA A 366 9.57 -15.92 8.45
N ASP A 367 8.30 -15.53 8.28
CA ASP A 367 7.32 -16.23 7.47
C ASP A 367 6.66 -15.25 6.50
N VAL A 368 6.97 -15.38 5.22
CA VAL A 368 6.46 -14.56 4.13
C VAL A 368 5.47 -15.40 3.36
N TYR A 369 4.17 -15.16 3.52
CA TYR A 369 3.16 -16.01 2.93
C TYR A 369 1.91 -15.31 2.42
N ASN A 370 1.21 -15.91 1.46
CA ASN A 370 -0.03 -15.36 0.93
C ASN A 370 0.08 -13.92 0.40
N ASN A 371 1.26 -13.49 -0.05
CA ASN A 371 1.42 -12.20 -0.73
C ASN A 371 1.19 -12.38 -2.24
N THR A 372 0.85 -11.30 -2.94
CA THR A 372 0.79 -11.28 -4.41
C THR A 372 1.70 -10.21 -4.99
N LEU A 373 2.75 -10.63 -5.67
CA LEU A 373 3.74 -9.78 -6.31
C LEU A 373 3.51 -9.83 -7.83
N TYR A 374 3.23 -8.68 -8.44
CA TYR A 374 3.10 -8.56 -9.88
C TYR A 374 4.20 -7.68 -10.44
N ILE A 375 4.91 -8.23 -11.43
CA ILE A 375 6.06 -7.60 -12.07
C ILE A 375 5.66 -7.36 -13.54
N GLY A 376 5.29 -6.12 -13.84
CA GLY A 376 4.81 -5.71 -15.16
C GLY A 376 5.88 -5.71 -16.27
N PRO A 377 5.49 -5.42 -17.51
CA PRO A 377 6.39 -5.32 -18.65
C PRO A 377 7.52 -4.30 -18.43
N GLY A 378 8.74 -4.65 -18.84
CA GLY A 378 9.93 -3.81 -18.72
C GLY A 378 10.62 -3.86 -17.34
N ILE A 379 9.97 -4.42 -16.33
CA ILE A 379 10.49 -4.44 -14.95
C ILE A 379 11.29 -5.71 -14.69
N SER A 380 12.42 -5.55 -13.98
CA SER A 380 13.26 -6.65 -13.51
C SER A 380 13.28 -6.70 -11.98
N GLN A 381 13.15 -7.90 -11.40
CA GLN A 381 13.14 -8.09 -9.95
C GLN A 381 13.83 -9.42 -9.55
N SER A 382 14.74 -9.36 -8.57
CA SER A 382 15.14 -10.53 -7.78
C SER A 382 14.07 -10.76 -6.73
N VAL A 383 13.14 -11.68 -6.99
CA VAL A 383 11.95 -11.96 -6.15
C VAL A 383 12.37 -12.34 -4.73
N ILE A 384 13.44 -13.13 -4.62
CA ILE A 384 14.18 -13.32 -3.36
C ILE A 384 15.62 -12.94 -3.63
N GLN A 385 16.21 -12.12 -2.76
CA GLN A 385 17.60 -11.71 -2.83
C GLN A 385 18.35 -12.01 -1.53
N GLU A 386 19.06 -13.14 -1.53
CA GLU A 386 20.06 -13.42 -0.51
C GLU A 386 21.37 -12.71 -0.86
N ASN A 387 21.72 -11.66 -0.10
CA ASN A 387 22.96 -10.91 -0.34
C ASN A 387 24.22 -11.65 0.09
N ASN A 388 24.09 -12.61 1.01
CA ASN A 388 25.20 -13.42 1.50
C ASN A 388 24.71 -14.79 2.01
N THR A 389 25.57 -15.54 2.70
CA THR A 389 25.28 -16.87 3.25
C THR A 389 25.05 -16.88 4.76
N THR A 390 24.88 -15.72 5.40
CA THR A 390 24.59 -15.63 6.84
C THR A 390 23.32 -16.43 7.16
N ARG A 391 23.26 -17.01 8.36
CA ARG A 391 22.13 -17.86 8.80
C ARG A 391 20.78 -17.13 8.67
N ARG A 392 19.83 -17.79 8.03
CA ARG A 392 18.43 -17.38 7.94
C ARG A 392 17.50 -18.57 8.17
N THR A 393 16.33 -18.31 8.75
CA THR A 393 15.22 -19.26 8.77
C THR A 393 13.99 -18.56 8.19
N VAL A 394 13.90 -18.49 6.86
CA VAL A 394 12.79 -17.80 6.20
C VAL A 394 11.93 -18.80 5.46
N ARG A 395 10.62 -18.81 5.75
CA ARG A 395 9.63 -19.56 4.98
C ARG A 395 9.01 -18.61 3.96
N PHE A 396 8.98 -19.01 2.70
CA PHE A 396 8.33 -18.28 1.62
C PHE A 396 7.30 -19.20 0.98
N ARG A 397 6.03 -19.08 1.37
CA ARG A 397 4.99 -20.06 1.05
C ARG A 397 3.65 -19.48 0.69
N ASN A 398 2.84 -20.17 -0.09
CA ASN A 398 1.53 -19.68 -0.54
C ASN A 398 1.58 -18.29 -1.23
N ASN A 399 2.72 -17.81 -1.72
CA ASN A 399 2.79 -16.53 -2.41
C ASN A 399 2.47 -16.70 -3.91
N THR A 400 1.85 -15.69 -4.51
CA THR A 400 1.71 -15.60 -5.97
C THR A 400 2.70 -14.57 -6.49
N VAL A 401 3.55 -14.95 -7.44
CA VAL A 401 4.49 -14.06 -8.14
C VAL A 401 4.28 -14.21 -9.64
N VAL A 402 3.94 -13.11 -10.30
CA VAL A 402 3.63 -13.10 -11.74
C VAL A 402 4.51 -12.09 -12.46
N LYS A 403 5.33 -12.58 -13.40
CA LYS A 403 6.10 -11.74 -14.32
C LYS A 403 5.48 -11.74 -15.71
N THR A 404 5.26 -10.55 -16.29
CA THR A 404 4.71 -10.38 -17.65
C THR A 404 5.58 -9.48 -18.53
N GLY A 405 5.52 -9.65 -19.85
CA GLY A 405 6.29 -8.82 -20.81
C GLY A 405 7.81 -8.93 -20.67
N GLY A 406 8.55 -7.97 -21.23
CA GLY A 406 10.03 -7.91 -21.15
C GLY A 406 10.55 -7.63 -19.74
N GLY A 407 11.85 -7.81 -19.49
CA GLY A 407 12.46 -7.75 -18.14
C GLY A 407 12.63 -9.15 -17.52
N THR A 408 13.06 -9.24 -16.26
CA THR A 408 13.35 -10.54 -15.61
C THR A 408 12.71 -10.70 -14.24
N ALA A 409 12.41 -11.94 -13.86
CA ALA A 409 12.13 -12.30 -12.48
C ALA A 409 12.92 -13.57 -12.12
N GLY A 410 13.55 -13.58 -10.96
CA GLY A 410 14.31 -14.75 -10.52
C GLY A 410 14.63 -14.78 -9.04
N LEU A 411 15.12 -15.91 -8.57
CA LEU A 411 15.58 -16.09 -7.19
C LEU A 411 17.11 -16.08 -7.14
N THR A 412 17.65 -15.22 -6.27
CA THR A 412 19.08 -15.25 -5.91
C THR A 412 19.21 -15.94 -4.56
N LEU A 413 19.27 -17.27 -4.58
CA LEU A 413 19.46 -18.10 -3.38
C LEU A 413 20.95 -18.42 -3.21
N ARG A 414 21.46 -18.27 -1.99
CA ARG A 414 22.85 -18.52 -1.61
C ARG A 414 22.98 -19.56 -0.50
N GLY A 415 21.94 -20.35 -0.27
CA GLY A 415 21.92 -21.39 0.76
C GLY A 415 21.81 -20.83 2.18
N GLY A 416 21.37 -19.58 2.33
CA GLY A 416 21.24 -18.93 3.64
C GLY A 416 20.05 -19.41 4.46
N GLY A 417 19.19 -20.30 3.93
CA GLY A 417 18.14 -20.98 4.71
C GLY A 417 16.70 -20.55 4.42
N TYR A 418 16.43 -20.24 3.15
CA TYR A 418 15.07 -20.10 2.63
C TYR A 418 14.43 -21.47 2.35
N THR A 419 13.22 -21.68 2.85
CA THR A 419 12.34 -22.79 2.48
C THR A 419 11.18 -22.25 1.66
N LEU A 420 11.01 -22.78 0.45
CA LEU A 420 9.92 -22.39 -0.46
C LEU A 420 8.96 -23.56 -0.64
N ASP A 421 7.65 -23.32 -0.51
CA ASP A 421 6.63 -24.33 -0.75
C ASP A 421 5.27 -23.72 -1.13
N HIS A 422 4.47 -24.43 -1.93
CA HIS A 422 3.10 -24.05 -2.32
C HIS A 422 2.93 -22.63 -2.90
N ASN A 423 3.98 -22.08 -3.53
CA ASN A 423 3.88 -20.81 -4.23
C ASN A 423 3.31 -20.99 -5.65
N VAL A 424 2.86 -19.91 -6.27
CA VAL A 424 2.63 -19.79 -7.72
C VAL A 424 3.68 -18.84 -8.28
N LEU A 425 4.56 -19.34 -9.15
CA LEU A 425 5.72 -18.63 -9.67
C LEU A 425 5.69 -18.60 -11.21
N VAL A 426 4.98 -17.63 -11.78
CA VAL A 426 4.81 -17.49 -13.24
C VAL A 426 5.95 -16.66 -13.81
N ASN A 427 6.72 -17.26 -14.74
CA ASN A 427 7.88 -16.65 -15.40
C ASN A 427 8.98 -16.20 -14.42
N VAL A 428 9.19 -16.95 -13.33
CA VAL A 428 10.26 -16.72 -12.35
C VAL A 428 11.33 -17.79 -12.50
N SER A 429 12.59 -17.38 -12.69
CA SER A 429 13.74 -18.29 -12.85
C SER A 429 14.42 -18.63 -11.52
N GLY A 430 15.16 -19.74 -11.46
CA GLY A 430 15.98 -20.11 -10.29
C GLY A 430 15.22 -20.73 -9.12
N ALA A 431 13.92 -21.03 -9.26
CA ALA A 431 13.14 -21.71 -8.23
C ALA A 431 13.58 -23.18 -8.06
N PRO A 432 13.87 -23.65 -6.84
CA PRO A 432 14.19 -25.05 -6.59
C PRO A 432 12.96 -25.95 -6.77
N ALA A 433 13.19 -27.26 -6.97
CA ALA A 433 12.10 -28.24 -7.03
C ALA A 433 11.26 -28.19 -5.74
N GLY A 434 9.92 -28.22 -5.88
CA GLY A 434 9.00 -28.14 -4.75
C GLY A 434 8.69 -26.72 -4.25
N ALA A 435 9.32 -25.67 -4.82
CA ALA A 435 9.04 -24.29 -4.45
C ALA A 435 7.59 -23.84 -4.72
N GLY A 436 6.90 -24.49 -5.67
CA GLY A 436 5.57 -24.10 -6.11
C GLY A 436 5.26 -24.56 -7.54
N GLY A 437 4.07 -24.19 -8.01
CA GLY A 437 3.64 -24.39 -9.40
C GLY A 437 3.89 -23.17 -10.28
N THR A 438 3.83 -23.36 -11.59
CA THR A 438 4.01 -22.29 -12.59
C THR A 438 2.74 -21.99 -13.39
N ALA A 439 1.63 -22.66 -13.06
CA ALA A 439 0.34 -22.44 -13.71
C ALA A 439 -0.13 -21.00 -13.50
N ASP A 440 -0.77 -20.42 -14.52
CA ASP A 440 -1.36 -19.10 -14.43
C ASP A 440 -2.39 -19.06 -13.28
N PRO A 441 -2.24 -18.16 -12.29
CA PRO A 441 -3.19 -18.04 -11.18
C PRO A 441 -4.56 -17.50 -11.62
N LEU A 442 -4.75 -17.09 -12.88
CA LEU A 442 -5.99 -16.48 -13.37
C LEU A 442 -6.40 -15.29 -12.51
N LEU A 443 -5.48 -14.34 -12.31
CA LEU A 443 -5.80 -13.05 -11.69
C LEU A 443 -6.69 -12.24 -12.63
N ARG A 444 -7.68 -11.54 -12.07
CA ARG A 444 -8.74 -10.84 -12.81
C ARG A 444 -8.21 -9.85 -13.86
N ALA A 445 -7.32 -8.96 -13.44
CA ALA A 445 -6.68 -7.92 -14.25
C ALA A 445 -5.48 -7.35 -13.47
N PRO A 446 -4.41 -8.14 -13.24
CA PRO A 446 -3.30 -7.70 -12.41
C PRO A 446 -2.55 -6.55 -13.08
N GLY A 447 -1.96 -5.65 -12.29
CA GLY A 447 -1.25 -4.47 -12.80
C GLY A 447 -2.13 -3.24 -13.06
N THR A 448 -3.45 -3.32 -12.87
CA THR A 448 -4.37 -2.19 -13.09
C THR A 448 -4.76 -1.45 -11.82
N ALA A 449 -4.20 -1.84 -10.66
CA ALA A 449 -4.53 -1.16 -9.41
C ALA A 449 -3.91 0.25 -9.41
N THR A 450 -4.67 1.24 -8.96
CA THR A 450 -4.23 2.64 -8.83
C THR A 450 -4.10 3.07 -7.37
N GLY A 451 -4.06 2.11 -6.46
CA GLY A 451 -4.10 2.30 -5.01
C GLY A 451 -4.79 1.14 -4.28
N PRO A 452 -4.71 1.11 -2.94
CA PRO A 452 -5.11 -0.04 -2.13
C PRO A 452 -6.60 -0.39 -2.25
N ALA A 453 -7.48 0.62 -2.33
CA ALA A 453 -8.91 0.42 -2.48
C ALA A 453 -9.33 -0.16 -3.85
N ASN A 454 -8.47 -0.06 -4.87
CA ASN A 454 -8.77 -0.44 -6.25
C ASN A 454 -8.02 -1.69 -6.72
N ALA A 455 -7.53 -2.52 -5.79
CA ALA A 455 -6.74 -3.72 -6.09
C ALA A 455 -7.56 -4.93 -6.58
N THR A 456 -8.81 -4.77 -7.04
CA THR A 456 -9.69 -5.89 -7.45
C THR A 456 -9.13 -6.70 -8.64
N GLY A 457 -8.17 -6.15 -9.39
CA GLY A 457 -7.43 -6.87 -10.43
C GLY A 457 -6.65 -8.08 -9.90
N TYR A 458 -6.38 -8.13 -8.59
CA TYR A 458 -5.65 -9.20 -7.90
C TYR A 458 -6.55 -10.28 -7.29
N GLN A 459 -7.87 -10.20 -7.51
CA GLN A 459 -8.76 -11.30 -7.15
C GLN A 459 -8.54 -12.48 -8.10
N LEU A 460 -8.64 -13.69 -7.56
CA LEU A 460 -8.56 -14.92 -8.37
C LEU A 460 -9.88 -15.16 -9.08
N CYS A 461 -9.79 -15.61 -10.32
CA CYS A 461 -10.97 -15.99 -11.08
C CYS A 461 -11.52 -17.35 -10.69
N THR A 462 -12.82 -17.57 -10.91
CA THR A 462 -13.45 -18.89 -10.81
C THR A 462 -12.71 -19.89 -11.68
N GLY A 463 -12.32 -21.03 -11.11
CA GLY A 463 -11.53 -22.06 -11.79
C GLY A 463 -10.01 -21.85 -11.75
N SER A 464 -9.54 -20.79 -11.07
CA SER A 464 -8.11 -20.58 -10.81
C SER A 464 -7.47 -21.79 -10.12
N PRO A 465 -6.28 -22.23 -10.56
CA PRO A 465 -5.52 -23.29 -9.90
C PRO A 465 -4.96 -22.86 -8.54
N ALA A 466 -5.02 -21.57 -8.19
CA ALA A 466 -4.58 -21.05 -6.89
C ALA A 466 -5.68 -21.11 -5.81
N LEU A 467 -6.94 -21.39 -6.18
CA LEU A 467 -8.03 -21.56 -5.22
C LEU A 467 -7.85 -22.85 -4.42
N GLY A 468 -7.81 -22.75 -3.08
CA GLY A 468 -7.67 -23.88 -2.17
C GLY A 468 -6.40 -24.72 -2.34
N ALA A 469 -5.36 -24.16 -2.97
CA ALA A 469 -4.13 -24.87 -3.32
C ALA A 469 -2.96 -24.62 -2.34
N GLY A 470 -3.13 -23.74 -1.37
CA GLY A 470 -2.12 -23.40 -0.38
C GLY A 470 -2.04 -24.41 0.77
N THR A 471 -0.94 -24.35 1.52
CA THR A 471 -0.79 -25.08 2.78
C THR A 471 -1.34 -24.29 3.96
N ALA A 472 -1.89 -24.96 4.98
CA ALA A 472 -2.31 -24.30 6.20
C ALA A 472 -1.12 -23.61 6.90
N VAL A 473 -1.36 -22.39 7.38
CA VAL A 473 -0.42 -21.60 8.18
C VAL A 473 -1.07 -21.35 9.55
N PRO A 474 -0.47 -21.81 10.67
CA PRO A 474 -0.97 -21.50 12.01
C PRO A 474 -1.12 -19.99 12.21
N ASP A 475 -2.21 -19.57 12.88
CA ASP A 475 -2.50 -18.15 13.14
C ASP A 475 -2.47 -17.25 11.88
N GLY A 476 -2.90 -17.81 10.74
CA GLY A 476 -2.87 -17.22 9.38
C GLY A 476 -3.73 -15.98 9.15
N GLY A 477 -4.04 -15.19 10.19
CA GLY A 477 -4.63 -13.85 10.12
C GLY A 477 -6.15 -13.80 10.06
N GLY A 478 -6.80 -14.90 9.69
CA GLY A 478 -8.27 -15.02 9.68
C GLY A 478 -8.95 -14.34 8.49
N ALA A 479 -8.36 -13.29 7.91
CA ALA A 479 -8.83 -12.63 6.70
C ALA A 479 -7.71 -12.32 5.70
N ASP A 480 -8.09 -12.08 4.43
CA ASP A 480 -7.21 -11.67 3.33
C ASP A 480 -7.16 -10.14 3.12
N TYR A 481 -6.46 -9.71 2.06
CA TYR A 481 -6.34 -8.30 1.66
C TYR A 481 -7.71 -7.60 1.46
N PHE A 482 -8.73 -8.34 1.05
CA PHE A 482 -10.06 -7.84 0.71
C PHE A 482 -11.09 -8.07 1.83
N GLY A 483 -10.65 -8.55 3.00
CA GLY A 483 -11.51 -8.86 4.14
C GLY A 483 -12.29 -10.19 4.02
N ASN A 484 -11.98 -11.05 3.05
CA ASN A 484 -12.56 -12.38 2.96
C ASN A 484 -11.99 -13.29 4.05
N PRO A 485 -12.81 -14.16 4.68
CA PRO A 485 -12.30 -15.18 5.59
C PRO A 485 -11.38 -16.16 4.84
N VAL A 486 -10.29 -16.57 5.49
CA VAL A 486 -9.32 -17.51 4.90
C VAL A 486 -9.91 -18.93 4.84
N PRO A 487 -9.99 -19.57 3.66
CA PRO A 487 -10.53 -20.92 3.53
C PRO A 487 -9.54 -21.98 4.01
N THR A 488 -10.02 -23.21 4.16
CA THR A 488 -9.20 -24.38 4.50
C THR A 488 -9.42 -25.48 3.44
N PRO A 489 -8.39 -25.82 2.64
CA PRO A 489 -7.07 -25.18 2.55
C PRO A 489 -7.12 -23.73 2.05
N PRO A 490 -6.12 -22.89 2.37
CA PRO A 490 -6.08 -21.50 1.93
C PRO A 490 -5.85 -21.41 0.41
N ASN A 491 -6.25 -20.29 -0.18
CA ASN A 491 -5.81 -19.94 -1.53
C ASN A 491 -4.30 -19.59 -1.51
N VAL A 492 -3.66 -19.63 -2.68
CA VAL A 492 -2.31 -19.07 -2.89
C VAL A 492 -2.44 -17.60 -3.32
N GLY A 493 -1.66 -16.71 -2.71
CA GLY A 493 -1.72 -15.26 -2.93
C GLY A 493 -2.58 -14.51 -1.90
N ALA A 494 -2.84 -13.24 -2.19
CA ALA A 494 -3.42 -12.27 -1.26
C ALA A 494 -4.97 -12.27 -1.26
N TYR A 495 -5.59 -13.12 -2.09
CA TYR A 495 -7.04 -13.25 -2.20
C TYR A 495 -7.50 -14.63 -1.71
N ALA A 496 -8.40 -14.66 -0.74
CA ALA A 496 -8.96 -15.83 -0.07
C ALA A 496 -10.45 -16.09 -0.39
N GLY A 497 -11.10 -15.25 -1.20
CA GLY A 497 -12.50 -15.45 -1.56
C GLY A 497 -12.75 -16.63 -2.54
N PRO A 498 -14.02 -16.97 -2.82
CA PRO A 498 -14.44 -18.17 -3.58
C PRO A 498 -14.19 -18.14 -5.10
N GLY A 499 -13.32 -17.24 -5.59
CA GLY A 499 -13.09 -17.01 -7.02
C GLY A 499 -14.20 -16.17 -7.65
N VAL A 500 -13.83 -15.13 -8.41
CA VAL A 500 -14.78 -14.21 -9.05
C VAL A 500 -14.90 -14.43 -10.56
N PRO A 501 -15.99 -14.00 -11.20
CA PRO A 501 -16.07 -14.01 -12.66
C PRO A 501 -14.92 -13.21 -13.30
N CYS A 502 -14.16 -13.86 -14.16
CA CYS A 502 -13.04 -13.27 -14.87
C CYS A 502 -13.53 -12.36 -16.01
N PRO A 503 -12.96 -11.15 -16.21
CA PRO A 503 -12.93 -10.52 -17.52
C PRO A 503 -12.21 -11.50 -18.46
N ALA A 504 -12.73 -11.70 -19.66
CA ALA A 504 -12.02 -12.53 -20.63
C ALA A 504 -10.64 -11.89 -20.94
N GLY A 505 -9.54 -12.45 -20.41
CA GLY A 505 -8.15 -11.94 -20.58
C GLY A 505 -7.69 -11.93 -22.03
N PRO A 506 -6.59 -11.29 -22.46
CA PRO A 506 -6.19 -11.25 -23.87
C PRO A 506 -6.05 -12.66 -24.50
N VAL A 507 -6.39 -12.80 -25.79
CA VAL A 507 -6.20 -14.06 -26.53
C VAL A 507 -4.71 -14.17 -26.90
N GLU A 508 -4.08 -15.32 -26.67
CA GLU A 508 -2.68 -15.56 -26.99
C GLU A 508 -2.40 -15.35 -28.49
N SER A 509 -1.38 -14.58 -28.84
CA SER A 509 -1.03 -14.33 -30.25
C SER A 509 -0.50 -15.61 -30.91
N GLY A 510 -1.03 -15.94 -32.09
CA GLY A 510 -0.74 -17.16 -32.84
C GLY A 510 -1.66 -18.34 -32.51
N SER A 511 -2.50 -18.24 -31.48
CA SER A 511 -3.43 -19.30 -31.10
C SER A 511 -4.69 -19.32 -31.98
N SER A 512 -5.26 -20.51 -32.18
CA SER A 512 -6.47 -20.71 -33.01
C SER A 512 -7.65 -21.19 -32.18
N HIS A 513 -8.79 -20.52 -32.31
CA HIS A 513 -9.98 -20.71 -31.48
C HIS A 513 -11.26 -20.65 -32.30
N GLY A 514 -12.33 -21.26 -31.79
CA GLY A 514 -13.70 -20.95 -32.20
C GLY A 514 -14.18 -19.62 -31.62
N ILE A 515 -14.94 -18.86 -32.41
CA ILE A 515 -15.61 -17.64 -31.95
C ILE A 515 -17.10 -17.97 -31.84
N GLN A 516 -17.57 -18.34 -30.65
CA GLN A 516 -18.94 -18.80 -30.42
C GLN A 516 -19.78 -17.76 -29.71
N ARG A 517 -21.04 -17.58 -30.11
CA ARG A 517 -21.97 -16.77 -29.30
C ARG A 517 -22.15 -17.38 -27.93
N THR A 518 -22.11 -16.53 -26.90
CA THR A 518 -22.32 -16.96 -25.52
C THR A 518 -23.72 -17.55 -25.31
N ALA A 519 -24.72 -17.02 -26.02
CA ALA A 519 -26.06 -17.61 -26.09
C ALA A 519 -26.22 -18.48 -27.34
N GLY A 520 -26.53 -19.76 -27.13
CA GLY A 520 -26.87 -20.70 -28.20
C GLY A 520 -25.68 -21.37 -28.90
N GLY A 521 -24.43 -21.03 -28.55
CA GLY A 521 -23.22 -21.80 -28.91
C GLY A 521 -22.83 -21.83 -30.40
N ARG A 522 -23.50 -21.04 -31.26
CA ARG A 522 -23.19 -20.95 -32.69
C ARG A 522 -21.89 -20.20 -32.93
N ALA A 523 -21.09 -20.67 -33.88
CA ALA A 523 -19.78 -20.14 -34.19
C ALA A 523 -19.80 -19.20 -35.40
N VAL A 524 -18.86 -18.25 -35.44
CA VAL A 524 -18.47 -17.55 -36.66
C VAL A 524 -17.94 -18.57 -37.66
N ASP A 525 -18.57 -18.63 -38.84
CA ASP A 525 -18.38 -19.68 -39.82
C ASP A 525 -18.19 -19.09 -41.22
N VAL A 526 -17.26 -19.66 -41.99
CA VAL A 526 -17.16 -19.45 -43.43
C VAL A 526 -18.09 -20.45 -44.15
N PRO A 527 -19.21 -19.98 -44.75
CA PRO A 527 -20.27 -20.85 -45.25
C PRO A 527 -19.75 -21.83 -46.31
N GLY A 528 -20.08 -23.11 -46.15
CA GLY A 528 -19.65 -24.16 -47.07
C GLY A 528 -18.13 -24.42 -47.07
N SER A 529 -17.39 -23.88 -46.09
CA SER A 529 -15.92 -23.99 -46.02
C SER A 529 -15.18 -23.47 -47.26
N VAL A 530 -15.77 -22.51 -48.00
CA VAL A 530 -15.18 -21.96 -49.22
C VAL A 530 -14.01 -21.03 -48.93
N ALA A 531 -13.03 -20.95 -49.83
CA ALA A 531 -11.86 -20.07 -49.70
C ALA A 531 -11.91 -18.84 -50.62
N THR A 532 -13.11 -18.44 -51.06
CA THR A 532 -13.31 -17.32 -51.98
C THR A 532 -13.25 -15.99 -51.23
N PRO A 533 -12.40 -15.02 -51.64
CA PRO A 533 -12.45 -13.65 -51.15
C PRO A 533 -13.83 -13.02 -51.35
N GLY A 534 -14.30 -12.26 -50.37
CA GLY A 534 -15.61 -11.60 -50.42
C GLY A 534 -16.77 -12.46 -49.89
N THR A 535 -16.54 -13.72 -49.52
CA THR A 535 -17.58 -14.53 -48.87
C THR A 535 -17.97 -13.91 -47.54
N GLN A 536 -19.25 -13.53 -47.39
CA GLN A 536 -19.81 -13.06 -46.13
C GLN A 536 -19.82 -14.18 -45.08
N LEU A 537 -19.35 -13.85 -43.88
CA LEU A 537 -19.36 -14.75 -42.75
C LEU A 537 -20.78 -14.88 -42.19
N ILE A 538 -21.08 -16.05 -41.67
CA ILE A 538 -22.36 -16.36 -41.04
C ILE A 538 -22.13 -16.89 -39.62
N GLN A 539 -23.19 -17.05 -38.85
CA GLN A 539 -23.16 -17.97 -37.71
C GLN A 539 -23.66 -19.36 -38.12
N TRP A 540 -23.09 -20.40 -37.53
CA TRP A 540 -23.53 -21.79 -37.74
C TRP A 540 -23.36 -22.63 -36.47
N SER A 541 -24.10 -23.73 -36.36
CA SER A 541 -23.94 -24.69 -35.26
C SER A 541 -22.49 -25.17 -35.17
N TRP A 542 -21.93 -25.14 -33.97
CA TRP A 542 -20.54 -25.56 -33.76
C TRP A 542 -20.34 -27.04 -34.11
N HIS A 543 -19.36 -27.29 -34.97
CA HIS A 543 -18.92 -28.63 -35.34
C HIS A 543 -17.39 -28.76 -35.33
N GLY A 544 -16.65 -27.72 -34.94
CA GLY A 544 -15.19 -27.75 -34.79
C GLY A 544 -14.41 -27.87 -36.10
N GLY A 545 -15.06 -27.62 -37.24
CA GLY A 545 -14.38 -27.63 -38.54
C GLY A 545 -13.42 -26.45 -38.68
N THR A 546 -12.40 -26.58 -39.52
CA THR A 546 -11.39 -25.52 -39.72
C THR A 546 -11.96 -24.23 -40.32
N ASN A 547 -13.15 -24.27 -40.92
CA ASN A 547 -13.90 -23.08 -41.33
C ASN A 547 -14.54 -22.31 -40.16
N GLN A 548 -14.60 -22.89 -38.96
CA GLN A 548 -15.07 -22.27 -37.71
C GLN A 548 -13.91 -21.90 -36.76
N LEU A 549 -12.67 -22.21 -37.13
CA LEU A 549 -11.48 -21.91 -36.34
C LEU A 549 -10.77 -20.68 -36.90
N TRP A 550 -10.32 -19.82 -36.00
CA TRP A 550 -9.74 -18.52 -36.29
C TRP A 550 -8.44 -18.32 -35.51
N THR A 551 -7.35 -18.06 -36.22
CA THR A 551 -6.06 -17.69 -35.64
C THR A 551 -6.04 -16.21 -35.30
N PHE A 552 -5.76 -15.89 -34.05
CA PHE A 552 -5.63 -14.52 -33.55
C PHE A 552 -4.17 -14.09 -33.59
N THR A 553 -3.83 -13.00 -34.26
CA THR A 553 -2.48 -12.44 -34.23
C THR A 553 -2.55 -11.00 -33.72
N ALA A 554 -1.98 -10.79 -32.53
CA ALA A 554 -1.94 -9.49 -31.87
C ALA A 554 -1.07 -8.51 -32.67
N THR A 555 -1.54 -7.28 -32.80
CA THR A 555 -0.80 -6.16 -33.41
C THR A 555 -0.18 -5.28 -32.33
N PRO A 556 0.81 -4.43 -32.66
CA PRO A 556 1.50 -3.59 -31.67
C PRO A 556 0.58 -2.61 -30.91
N ASP A 557 -0.57 -2.25 -31.49
CA ASP A 557 -1.58 -1.41 -30.84
C ASP A 557 -2.49 -2.17 -29.85
N GLY A 558 -2.36 -3.50 -29.77
CA GLY A 558 -3.20 -4.35 -28.91
C GLY A 558 -4.49 -4.84 -29.56
N SER A 559 -4.75 -4.49 -30.82
CA SER A 559 -5.82 -5.11 -31.62
C SER A 559 -5.37 -6.47 -32.19
N TYR A 560 -6.28 -7.16 -32.87
CA TYR A 560 -6.00 -8.47 -33.47
C TYR A 560 -6.35 -8.49 -34.95
N THR A 561 -5.48 -9.11 -35.75
CA THR A 561 -5.90 -9.70 -37.02
C THR A 561 -6.46 -11.09 -36.74
N VAL A 562 -7.57 -11.44 -37.38
CA VAL A 562 -8.32 -12.68 -37.11
C VAL A 562 -8.43 -13.46 -38.42
N ARG A 563 -7.64 -14.52 -38.55
CA ARG A 563 -7.44 -15.26 -39.80
C ARG A 563 -8.15 -16.61 -39.73
N ASN A 564 -8.97 -16.94 -40.73
CA ASN A 564 -9.62 -18.25 -40.78
C ASN A 564 -8.58 -19.35 -41.02
N VAL A 565 -8.68 -20.45 -40.26
CA VAL A 565 -7.73 -21.57 -40.34
C VAL A 565 -7.86 -22.33 -41.66
N LYS A 566 -9.07 -22.44 -42.24
CA LYS A 566 -9.30 -23.14 -43.50
C LYS A 566 -8.83 -22.35 -44.71
N SER A 567 -9.30 -21.11 -44.86
CA SER A 567 -9.04 -20.30 -46.07
C SER A 567 -7.73 -19.53 -46.00
N GLY A 568 -7.22 -19.27 -44.80
CA GLY A 568 -6.07 -18.38 -44.60
C GLY A 568 -6.38 -16.90 -44.90
N LEU A 569 -7.65 -16.54 -45.06
CA LEU A 569 -8.11 -15.16 -45.28
C LEU A 569 -8.51 -14.53 -43.94
N CYS A 570 -8.46 -13.19 -43.87
CA CYS A 570 -8.75 -12.42 -42.66
C CYS A 570 -10.23 -12.02 -42.59
N MET A 571 -10.77 -11.97 -41.37
CA MET A 571 -12.06 -11.34 -41.08
C MET A 571 -11.97 -9.84 -41.40
N ASP A 572 -12.85 -9.37 -42.27
CA ASP A 572 -12.77 -8.05 -42.90
C ASP A 572 -14.16 -7.40 -42.93
N VAL A 573 -14.22 -6.09 -42.67
CA VAL A 573 -15.42 -5.28 -42.92
C VAL A 573 -15.44 -4.86 -44.39
N ASP A 574 -16.44 -5.37 -45.14
CA ASP A 574 -16.53 -5.22 -46.59
C ASP A 574 -16.39 -3.75 -47.06
N GLY A 575 -15.55 -3.57 -48.08
CA GLY A 575 -15.19 -2.27 -48.64
C GLY A 575 -14.52 -1.29 -47.67
N GLY A 576 -14.13 -1.71 -46.46
CA GLY A 576 -13.65 -0.81 -45.42
C GLY A 576 -14.71 0.21 -44.99
N SER A 577 -15.98 -0.19 -44.98
CA SER A 577 -17.09 0.70 -44.62
C SER A 577 -17.09 1.03 -43.11
N GLY A 578 -17.36 2.29 -42.76
CA GLY A 578 -17.57 2.73 -41.37
C GLY A 578 -19.02 2.65 -40.90
N SER A 579 -19.95 2.21 -41.76
CA SER A 579 -21.39 2.28 -41.51
C SER A 579 -21.94 1.02 -40.81
N PRO A 580 -22.89 1.17 -39.87
CA PRO A 580 -23.69 0.04 -39.37
C PRO A 580 -24.39 -0.72 -40.50
N GLY A 581 -24.43 -2.04 -40.40
CA GLY A 581 -25.00 -2.91 -41.43
C GLY A 581 -24.00 -3.41 -42.48
N ALA A 582 -22.77 -2.89 -42.52
CA ALA A 582 -21.75 -3.42 -43.43
C ALA A 582 -21.47 -4.90 -43.14
N ALA A 583 -21.32 -5.67 -44.20
CA ALA A 583 -21.05 -7.11 -44.13
C ALA A 583 -19.66 -7.36 -43.52
N VAL A 584 -19.56 -8.41 -42.71
CA VAL A 584 -18.26 -8.97 -42.31
C VAL A 584 -17.98 -10.17 -43.21
N ILE A 585 -16.89 -10.10 -43.97
CA ILE A 585 -16.49 -11.06 -45.00
C ILE A 585 -15.13 -11.68 -44.65
N GLN A 586 -14.68 -12.64 -45.46
CA GLN A 586 -13.26 -13.02 -45.52
C GLN A 586 -12.56 -12.35 -46.71
N TRP A 587 -11.35 -11.84 -46.50
CA TRP A 587 -10.56 -11.16 -47.54
C TRP A 587 -9.06 -11.42 -47.39
N PRO A 588 -8.23 -11.32 -48.46
CA PRO A 588 -6.78 -11.36 -48.33
C PRO A 588 -6.28 -10.43 -47.22
N CYS A 589 -5.42 -10.96 -46.35
CA CYS A 589 -4.92 -10.22 -45.20
C CYS A 589 -4.03 -9.05 -45.68
N THR A 590 -4.48 -7.81 -45.44
CA THR A 590 -3.78 -6.56 -45.76
C THR A 590 -3.25 -5.84 -44.52
N GLY A 591 -3.77 -6.17 -43.33
CA GLY A 591 -3.43 -5.47 -42.07
C GLY A 591 -4.11 -4.11 -41.91
N GLY A 592 -5.00 -3.73 -42.84
CA GLY A 592 -5.80 -2.51 -42.78
C GLY A 592 -6.71 -2.46 -41.55
N ALA A 593 -7.16 -1.26 -41.17
CA ALA A 593 -7.99 -1.07 -39.98
C ALA A 593 -9.33 -1.83 -40.02
N ASN A 594 -9.86 -2.10 -41.22
CA ASN A 594 -11.06 -2.91 -41.46
C ASN A 594 -10.85 -4.42 -41.22
N GLN A 595 -9.61 -4.86 -41.02
CA GLN A 595 -9.24 -6.24 -40.66
C GLN A 595 -8.65 -6.37 -39.25
N ARG A 596 -8.64 -5.27 -38.50
CA ARG A 596 -8.17 -5.25 -37.11
C ARG A 596 -9.37 -5.17 -36.17
N TRP A 597 -9.31 -5.93 -35.09
CA TRP A 597 -10.42 -6.14 -34.18
C TRP A 597 -9.98 -5.98 -32.73
N TRP A 598 -10.72 -5.20 -31.95
CA TRP A 598 -10.55 -5.10 -30.51
C TRP A 598 -11.40 -6.15 -29.81
N LEU A 599 -10.80 -6.84 -28.84
CA LEU A 599 -11.48 -7.82 -28.00
C LEU A 599 -11.65 -7.22 -26.61
N THR A 600 -12.84 -6.70 -26.32
CA THR A 600 -13.18 -6.11 -25.02
C THR A 600 -13.93 -7.14 -24.18
N ALA A 601 -13.53 -7.33 -22.92
CA ALA A 601 -14.30 -8.17 -21.99
C ALA A 601 -15.72 -7.63 -21.80
N ASP A 602 -16.72 -8.52 -21.80
CA ASP A 602 -18.12 -8.21 -21.56
C ASP A 602 -18.76 -9.27 -20.65
N ALA A 603 -19.92 -9.00 -20.06
CA ALA A 603 -20.58 -9.94 -19.15
C ALA A 603 -20.86 -11.29 -19.87
N GLY A 604 -20.16 -12.35 -19.47
CA GLY A 604 -20.29 -13.70 -20.03
C GLY A 604 -19.44 -14.00 -21.27
N GLY A 605 -18.60 -13.07 -21.75
CA GLY A 605 -17.72 -13.30 -22.90
C GLY A 605 -16.91 -12.07 -23.33
N ARG A 606 -16.87 -11.80 -24.64
CA ARG A 606 -16.15 -10.71 -25.29
C ARG A 606 -17.03 -10.00 -26.29
N ARG A 607 -16.82 -8.71 -26.41
CA ARG A 607 -17.24 -7.92 -27.57
C ARG A 607 -16.08 -7.86 -28.55
N ILE A 608 -16.37 -8.04 -29.83
CA ILE A 608 -15.41 -7.92 -30.93
C ILE A 608 -15.79 -6.68 -31.72
N THR A 609 -14.98 -5.63 -31.71
CA THR A 609 -15.27 -4.36 -32.42
C THR A 609 -14.22 -4.06 -33.48
N SER A 610 -14.66 -3.49 -34.60
CA SER A 610 -13.74 -3.10 -35.68
C SER A 610 -12.85 -1.95 -35.23
N ALA A 611 -11.55 -2.04 -35.50
CA ALA A 611 -10.61 -0.95 -35.26
C ALA A 611 -10.81 0.24 -36.23
N LEU A 612 -11.51 0.02 -37.35
CA LEU A 612 -11.88 1.08 -38.29
C LEU A 612 -13.01 1.96 -37.74
N SER A 613 -14.08 1.34 -37.25
CA SER A 613 -15.37 2.02 -37.01
C SER A 613 -15.81 2.05 -35.55
N GLY A 614 -15.23 1.20 -34.69
CA GLY A 614 -15.70 0.96 -33.32
C GLY A 614 -16.99 0.13 -33.21
N LEU A 615 -17.58 -0.27 -34.34
CA LEU A 615 -18.81 -1.07 -34.40
C LEU A 615 -18.56 -2.54 -34.07
N ALA A 616 -19.54 -3.21 -33.46
CA ALA A 616 -19.43 -4.59 -32.99
C ALA A 616 -19.79 -5.62 -34.06
N LEU A 617 -19.03 -6.71 -34.12
CA LEU A 617 -19.39 -7.93 -34.82
C LEU A 617 -20.71 -8.46 -34.26
N THR A 618 -21.73 -8.49 -35.12
CA THR A 618 -23.11 -8.75 -34.75
C THR A 618 -23.73 -9.79 -35.68
N ALA A 619 -24.30 -10.84 -35.10
CA ALA A 619 -25.12 -11.80 -35.82
C ALA A 619 -26.52 -11.26 -36.07
N GLN A 620 -26.95 -11.21 -37.34
CA GLN A 620 -28.29 -10.73 -37.75
C GLN A 620 -29.36 -11.82 -37.61
N GLY A 621 -29.51 -12.36 -36.40
CA GLY A 621 -30.47 -13.41 -36.06
C GLY A 621 -29.90 -14.47 -35.12
N THR A 622 -30.68 -15.50 -34.83
CA THR A 622 -30.29 -16.61 -33.93
C THR A 622 -30.18 -17.96 -34.62
N ALA A 623 -30.61 -18.07 -35.88
CA ALA A 623 -30.58 -19.30 -36.66
C ALA A 623 -29.23 -19.51 -37.38
N ASP A 624 -28.97 -20.75 -37.77
CA ASP A 624 -27.87 -21.11 -38.67
C ASP A 624 -28.04 -20.39 -40.01
N GLY A 625 -26.95 -19.87 -40.55
CA GLY A 625 -26.96 -19.10 -41.80
C GLY A 625 -27.24 -17.60 -41.62
N ALA A 626 -27.52 -17.13 -40.40
CA ALA A 626 -27.68 -15.70 -40.18
C ALA A 626 -26.36 -14.94 -40.47
N PRO A 627 -26.40 -13.85 -41.25
CA PRO A 627 -25.20 -13.16 -41.67
C PRO A 627 -24.56 -12.38 -40.52
N LEU A 628 -23.24 -12.24 -40.58
CA LEU A 628 -22.47 -11.36 -39.71
C LEU A 628 -22.27 -9.99 -40.36
N THR A 629 -22.46 -8.97 -39.54
CA THR A 629 -22.34 -7.55 -39.92
C THR A 629 -21.68 -6.79 -38.77
N GLN A 630 -21.23 -5.56 -39.02
CA GLN A 630 -20.92 -4.63 -37.94
C GLN A 630 -22.14 -3.78 -37.57
N GLN A 631 -22.40 -3.55 -36.28
CA GLN A 631 -23.52 -2.72 -35.80
C GLN A 631 -23.10 -1.84 -34.62
N ALA A 632 -23.92 -0.85 -34.28
CA ALA A 632 -23.73 -0.06 -33.07
C ALA A 632 -23.63 -0.96 -31.83
N VAL A 633 -22.80 -0.57 -30.87
CA VAL A 633 -22.64 -1.32 -29.61
C VAL A 633 -23.90 -1.11 -28.77
N VAL A 634 -24.77 -2.12 -28.75
CA VAL A 634 -26.01 -2.14 -27.97
C VAL A 634 -25.99 -3.22 -26.88
N GLY A 635 -24.97 -4.07 -26.88
CA GLY A 635 -24.84 -5.20 -25.95
C GLY A 635 -25.80 -6.33 -26.27
N GLY A 636 -25.89 -7.30 -25.37
CA GLY A 636 -26.81 -8.43 -25.50
C GLY A 636 -26.28 -9.58 -26.36
N SER A 637 -27.10 -10.63 -26.44
CA SER A 637 -26.63 -11.97 -26.82
C SER A 637 -26.19 -12.13 -28.28
N THR A 638 -26.47 -11.17 -29.16
CA THR A 638 -26.04 -11.16 -30.58
C THR A 638 -24.68 -10.50 -30.80
N GLN A 639 -24.11 -9.85 -29.78
CA GLN A 639 -22.82 -9.14 -29.81
C GLN A 639 -21.79 -9.67 -28.81
N THR A 640 -22.14 -10.68 -28.01
CA THR A 640 -21.26 -11.29 -27.00
C THR A 640 -20.77 -12.67 -27.46
N TRP A 641 -19.45 -12.81 -27.51
CA TRP A 641 -18.74 -13.95 -28.08
C TRP A 641 -17.80 -14.58 -27.05
N SER A 642 -17.68 -15.90 -27.07
CA SER A 642 -16.71 -16.70 -26.33
C SER A 642 -15.63 -17.16 -27.30
N ILE A 643 -14.38 -17.05 -26.89
CA ILE A 643 -13.21 -17.52 -27.64
C ILE A 643 -12.78 -18.84 -26.98
N ARG A 644 -12.87 -19.95 -27.70
CA ARG A 644 -12.72 -21.31 -27.14
C ARG A 644 -11.93 -22.26 -28.01
#